data_AF-A0A0W1KKK4-F1
#
_entry.id   AF-A0A0W1KKK4-F1
#
_cell.length_a   1.000
_cell.length_b   1.000
_cell.length_c   1.000
_cell.angle_alpha   90.00
_cell.angle_beta   90.00
_cell.angle_gamma   90.00
#
_symmetry.space_group_name_H-M   'P 1'
#
loop_
_entity.id
_entity.type
_entity.pdbx_description
1 polymer ?
#
loop_
_entity_poly.entity_id
_entity_poly.type
_entity_poly.pdbx_seq_one_letter_code
_entity_poly.pdbx_strand_id
1 'polypeptide(L)'
;MKRAKRLVLGSVATSSLILSPTVALATTDDASRAAAVETETSVEAEAPATEPAEDAAKAEPAPEGAGSDIVVLDLYNLTDIHGHIEQTTKKVGGKVTVNEAGLSAMSCYVKEAKKKNPNSQLVLLGDNIGASPFTSGSQHDNPTIAALNKMDVFASTIGNHEFDKGQEVLRARFTGGTVDGVTYEKVNFPYLGANITGLEGLGTYEVWTSPSGVKVAFIGAIEDDADTKVFPGTFDGMEFSKPVPVINDLAKEIKTKGEADVVIAMYDNDVAQSYPKMGEYVDGIMGGDTHKPYYFTKVATESGHVLSATASGSFTDNLSNLRITYDTKAKKVVDSEAVQITAAEVATCGDDPEVKAVVDQAKTAAHEAGSKVIADGAGNFSRGYQQTVKDGQATRGENRGTESTIGGLIADAMRETITTLDGDPIDIGIINAGGIRADLLPADGKVTVADVFKVQPFSNEVGYVKMTGAQFKTLLEQQWKVLGKDSTRPMLKLGLSKNVRYTFDPSKPMGERVTSILIDGAPIDPAKTYTVSSVTFLLSGGDSFDVLKDPSIAGTLKTIPDRLDRDFFGAYLTKNPTVQPRETKQSVGVSLTADVAGNTASAKVSLRGLSFSGEGEARTKDVTVKLGDVTATAKVNNTLEDANAANENAIVTADGVGYVDAPISLTATAQCKTAGTVHLPLTVLNEAGVELVGEAAGLGVDVACTPAGGDSDEGEQGGDHGQCMVMDRPAKPARATGKLGEATGDAYADLWSVDSSGAVHFYAGTGKGLVHRGVVMCGAKDIVEIDAIPDVNGDGRADVLARYESGDLYYMYSAGDGFLTKGLKAGHGWNAMDNVTYVGTLGSSKDTYVVAVQVATGDLYRYNVSAVGLHSGMKIGHGWNSMRFVLAPGQFSGSAHNDLVAIHEDGRMFAYEGAANGYLYGVGQIGHGWGGFTYASIPGDLNGDGKYDLIGIRNEGTMFSYLNKASGSWTPATQIGHGWQKMLTIS
;
A
#
# COMPACT_ATOMS: atom_id res chain seq x y z
N MET A 1 -57.60 19.19 28.81
CA MET A 1 -57.35 20.31 29.76
C MET A 1 -55.91 20.16 30.27
N LYS A 2 -55.07 21.18 30.51
CA LYS A 2 -55.23 22.65 30.45
C LYS A 2 -54.12 23.30 29.58
N ARG A 3 -54.38 24.57 29.19
CA ARG A 3 -53.52 25.65 28.63
C ARG A 3 -52.00 25.57 28.94
N ALA A 4 -51.06 26.20 28.19
CA ALA A 4 -50.99 26.90 26.88
C ALA A 4 -49.48 27.26 26.63
N LYS A 5 -48.95 27.75 25.48
CA LYS A 5 -49.52 28.58 24.39
C LYS A 5 -48.94 28.24 22.99
N ARG A 6 -49.76 28.51 21.97
CA ARG A 6 -49.45 28.77 20.54
C ARG A 6 -48.87 30.20 20.37
N LEU A 7 -48.26 30.64 19.25
CA LEU A 7 -47.77 30.05 17.99
C LEU A 7 -46.82 31.08 17.32
N VAL A 8 -45.92 30.65 16.43
CA VAL A 8 -45.16 31.54 15.52
C VAL A 8 -45.55 31.24 14.06
N LEU A 9 -45.80 32.28 13.25
CA LEU A 9 -45.93 32.32 11.77
C LEU A 9 -46.26 33.79 11.38
N GLY A 10 -45.76 34.38 10.28
CA GLY A 10 -44.70 33.94 9.37
C GLY A 10 -44.55 34.83 8.12
N SER A 11 -43.29 35.13 7.75
CA SER A 11 -42.72 35.18 6.38
C SER A 11 -43.16 36.22 5.30
N VAL A 12 -42.15 36.60 4.48
CA VAL A 12 -42.17 37.09 3.06
C VAL A 12 -42.18 38.62 2.75
N ALA A 13 -40.95 39.13 2.55
CA ALA A 13 -40.41 39.98 1.45
C ALA A 13 -41.11 41.24 0.86
N THR A 14 -40.29 42.25 0.52
CA THR A 14 -40.31 42.93 -0.81
C THR A 14 -39.07 43.80 -1.09
N SER A 15 -38.38 43.53 -2.22
CA SER A 15 -37.61 44.47 -3.09
C SER A 15 -36.40 45.25 -2.48
N SER A 16 -35.49 45.91 -3.23
CA SER A 16 -35.44 46.34 -4.64
C SER A 16 -34.00 46.46 -5.22
N LEU A 17 -33.90 46.76 -6.52
CA LEU A 17 -32.79 47.38 -7.29
C LEU A 17 -31.62 46.50 -7.83
N ILE A 18 -30.94 46.85 -8.95
CA ILE A 18 -31.33 47.03 -10.38
C ILE A 18 -30.13 47.60 -11.21
N LEU A 19 -30.00 47.15 -12.47
CA LEU A 19 -29.19 47.65 -13.61
C LEU A 19 -27.68 47.31 -13.73
N SER A 20 -27.16 47.42 -14.96
CA SER A 20 -25.90 46.78 -15.43
C SER A 20 -24.97 47.69 -16.30
N PRO A 21 -24.66 47.40 -17.58
CA PRO A 21 -23.29 47.17 -18.11
C PRO A 21 -22.67 48.43 -18.82
N THR A 22 -21.57 48.45 -19.61
CA THR A 22 -21.25 47.63 -20.82
C THR A 22 -19.84 47.93 -21.43
N VAL A 23 -19.11 46.87 -21.84
CA VAL A 23 -18.23 46.64 -23.02
C VAL A 23 -17.38 47.76 -23.69
N ALA A 24 -16.11 47.41 -24.00
CA ALA A 24 -15.27 47.93 -25.10
C ALA A 24 -14.43 46.78 -25.74
N LEU A 25 -13.82 46.95 -26.92
CA LEU A 25 -13.26 45.84 -27.74
C LEU A 25 -12.18 46.28 -28.78
N ALA A 26 -11.07 45.53 -28.90
CA ALA A 26 -10.05 45.54 -30.00
C ALA A 26 -9.23 44.20 -29.95
N THR A 27 -8.59 43.54 -30.95
CA THR A 27 -8.21 43.72 -32.41
C THR A 27 -7.02 44.63 -32.73
N THR A 28 -6.01 44.33 -33.57
CA THR A 28 -5.60 43.22 -34.52
C THR A 28 -4.08 42.92 -34.33
N ASP A 29 -3.26 42.15 -35.09
CA ASP A 29 -3.17 41.31 -36.34
C ASP A 29 -2.26 40.07 -36.01
N ASP A 30 -2.02 38.95 -36.71
CA ASP A 30 -1.99 38.42 -38.11
C ASP A 30 -0.66 38.51 -38.93
N ALA A 31 -0.10 37.34 -39.32
CA ALA A 31 0.94 37.10 -40.36
C ALA A 31 1.18 35.57 -40.61
N SER A 32 1.43 35.15 -41.86
CA SER A 32 1.55 33.71 -42.23
C SER A 32 2.67 33.35 -43.23
N ARG A 33 3.19 32.10 -43.15
CA ARG A 33 3.73 31.19 -44.20
C ARG A 33 4.45 30.00 -43.53
N ALA A 34 4.35 28.71 -43.88
CA ALA A 34 3.96 27.92 -45.06
C ALA A 34 5.14 27.29 -45.83
N ALA A 35 5.17 25.95 -45.79
CA ALA A 35 5.77 24.98 -46.72
C ALA A 35 7.31 24.98 -47.00
N ALA A 36 7.95 23.88 -46.61
CA ALA A 36 8.85 23.10 -47.47
C ALA A 36 8.73 21.61 -47.10
N VAL A 37 8.86 20.72 -48.09
CA VAL A 37 8.85 19.25 -47.95
C VAL A 37 10.08 18.72 -48.66
N GLU A 38 10.83 17.80 -48.05
CA GLU A 38 11.39 16.63 -48.72
C GLU A 38 11.94 15.62 -47.70
N THR A 39 12.20 14.39 -48.15
CA THR A 39 12.27 13.17 -47.34
C THR A 39 13.58 12.42 -47.55
N GLU A 40 14.07 11.69 -46.53
CA GLU A 40 14.61 10.35 -46.77
C GLU A 40 14.55 9.43 -45.54
N THR A 41 14.28 8.15 -45.84
CA THR A 41 14.25 6.91 -45.05
C THR A 41 15.56 6.58 -44.31
N SER A 42 15.67 5.67 -43.33
CA SER A 42 14.77 4.89 -42.44
C SER A 42 15.66 4.12 -41.41
N VAL A 43 15.21 3.36 -40.40
CA VAL A 43 13.85 2.94 -39.99
C VAL A 43 13.58 3.40 -38.51
N GLU A 44 13.26 2.67 -37.43
CA GLU A 44 12.99 1.25 -37.14
C GLU A 44 11.98 1.09 -35.96
N ALA A 45 10.78 0.61 -36.28
CA ALA A 45 9.80 -0.15 -35.48
C ALA A 45 9.61 0.12 -33.95
N GLU A 46 8.59 0.92 -33.61
CA GLU A 46 7.99 1.03 -32.26
C GLU A 46 6.46 0.81 -32.33
N ALA A 47 5.85 0.22 -31.30
CA ALA A 47 4.42 -0.13 -31.29
C ALA A 47 3.55 0.99 -30.65
N PRO A 48 2.44 1.41 -31.28
CA PRO A 48 1.67 2.56 -30.81
C PRO A 48 0.75 2.24 -29.63
N ALA A 49 0.83 3.05 -28.58
CA ALA A 49 -0.23 3.17 -27.59
C ALA A 49 -1.41 4.00 -28.17
N THR A 50 -2.64 3.66 -27.80
CA THR A 50 -3.86 4.38 -28.23
C THR A 50 -4.49 5.15 -27.08
N GLU A 51 -4.83 6.42 -27.33
CA GLU A 51 -5.50 7.32 -26.38
C GLU A 51 -6.95 6.91 -26.07
N PRO A 52 -7.52 7.34 -24.92
CA PRO A 52 -8.90 6.99 -24.55
C PRO A 52 -9.94 7.69 -25.41
N ALA A 53 -10.98 6.95 -25.81
CA ALA A 53 -12.12 7.50 -26.55
C ALA A 53 -13.17 8.10 -25.58
N GLU A 54 -13.45 9.41 -25.70
CA GLU A 54 -14.63 10.04 -25.11
C GLU A 54 -15.84 9.99 -26.07
N ASP A 55 -17.03 9.92 -25.47
CA ASP A 55 -18.39 9.99 -26.04
C ASP A 55 -18.76 9.01 -27.19
N ALA A 56 -19.50 7.96 -26.82
CA ALA A 56 -20.28 7.11 -27.73
C ALA A 56 -21.76 6.99 -27.28
N ALA A 57 -22.31 8.02 -26.62
CA ALA A 57 -23.59 7.94 -25.93
C ALA A 57 -24.82 8.23 -26.83
N LYS A 58 -25.05 7.42 -27.88
CA LYS A 58 -26.34 7.37 -28.61
C LYS A 58 -26.50 6.13 -29.51
N ALA A 59 -27.41 5.23 -29.10
CA ALA A 59 -27.99 4.23 -30.00
C ALA A 59 -29.36 4.72 -30.51
N GLU A 60 -29.49 4.91 -31.82
CA GLU A 60 -30.78 5.05 -32.50
C GLU A 60 -31.30 3.67 -33.00
N PRO A 61 -32.59 3.53 -33.36
CA PRO A 61 -33.28 2.24 -33.25
C PRO A 61 -32.86 1.19 -34.29
N ALA A 62 -33.07 -0.07 -33.91
CA ALA A 62 -32.78 -1.25 -34.73
C ALA A 62 -33.58 -1.28 -36.05
N PRO A 63 -33.01 -1.84 -37.13
CA PRO A 63 -33.72 -2.03 -38.39
C PRO A 63 -34.70 -3.21 -38.32
N GLU A 64 -36.00 -2.94 -38.48
CA GLU A 64 -36.95 -3.97 -38.91
C GLU A 64 -36.72 -4.29 -40.39
N GLY A 65 -36.55 -5.58 -40.73
CA GLY A 65 -36.58 -6.05 -42.12
C GLY A 65 -35.68 -7.24 -42.40
N ALA A 66 -36.25 -8.30 -43.00
CA ALA A 66 -35.47 -9.44 -43.47
C ALA A 66 -34.59 -9.03 -44.66
N GLY A 67 -33.28 -9.31 -44.61
CA GLY A 67 -32.38 -9.07 -45.74
C GLY A 67 -30.87 -9.03 -45.47
N SER A 68 -30.42 -8.99 -44.20
CA SER A 68 -28.98 -9.08 -43.88
C SER A 68 -28.55 -10.53 -43.67
N ASP A 69 -27.47 -10.94 -44.34
CA ASP A 69 -26.76 -12.19 -44.07
C ASP A 69 -26.01 -12.16 -42.71
N ILE A 70 -25.99 -10.99 -42.04
CA ILE A 70 -25.32 -10.72 -40.77
C ILE A 70 -26.26 -10.96 -39.57
N VAL A 71 -25.74 -11.64 -38.54
CA VAL A 71 -26.38 -11.87 -37.23
C VAL A 71 -25.45 -11.35 -36.13
N VAL A 72 -25.99 -10.59 -35.18
CA VAL A 72 -25.27 -10.18 -33.95
C VAL A 72 -25.71 -11.08 -32.80
N LEU A 73 -24.76 -11.70 -32.12
CA LEU A 73 -24.93 -12.51 -30.92
C LEU A 73 -24.46 -11.69 -29.71
N ASP A 74 -25.26 -11.61 -28.64
CA ASP A 74 -24.86 -11.01 -27.36
C ASP A 74 -24.70 -12.14 -26.32
N LEU A 75 -23.45 -12.54 -26.05
CA LEU A 75 -23.13 -13.67 -25.19
C LEU A 75 -22.78 -13.16 -23.79
N TYR A 76 -23.81 -13.04 -22.96
CA TYR A 76 -23.71 -12.53 -21.59
C TYR A 76 -23.05 -13.55 -20.66
N ASN A 77 -22.21 -13.07 -19.74
CA ASN A 77 -21.52 -13.91 -18.77
C ASN A 77 -21.40 -13.25 -17.38
N LEU A 78 -21.44 -14.13 -16.37
CA LEU A 78 -21.09 -13.84 -14.98
C LEU A 78 -20.09 -14.88 -14.49
N THR A 79 -19.21 -14.45 -13.59
CA THR A 79 -18.19 -15.28 -12.94
C THR A 79 -18.11 -14.96 -11.44
N ASP A 80 -17.48 -15.83 -10.65
CA ASP A 80 -17.07 -15.59 -9.25
C ASP A 80 -18.23 -15.03 -8.39
N ILE A 81 -19.43 -15.60 -8.54
CA ILE A 81 -20.65 -15.08 -7.91
C ILE A 81 -20.63 -15.32 -6.40
N HIS A 82 -20.03 -16.44 -5.94
CA HIS A 82 -19.93 -16.84 -4.52
C HIS A 82 -21.22 -16.59 -3.73
N GLY A 83 -22.38 -16.94 -4.28
CA GLY A 83 -23.67 -16.71 -3.64
C GLY A 83 -24.01 -15.27 -3.25
N HIS A 84 -23.41 -14.24 -3.88
CA HIS A 84 -23.82 -12.83 -3.77
C HIS A 84 -25.15 -12.59 -4.50
N ILE A 85 -26.23 -13.12 -3.91
CA ILE A 85 -27.59 -13.06 -4.46
C ILE A 85 -28.32 -11.74 -4.16
N GLU A 86 -27.80 -10.92 -3.24
CA GLU A 86 -28.38 -9.65 -2.80
C GLU A 86 -27.72 -8.43 -3.49
N GLN A 87 -28.49 -7.37 -3.72
CA GLN A 87 -27.94 -6.08 -4.16
C GLN A 87 -27.30 -5.36 -2.97
N THR A 88 -26.04 -4.92 -3.10
CA THR A 88 -25.33 -4.12 -2.08
C THR A 88 -24.93 -2.74 -2.59
N THR A 89 -24.70 -1.79 -1.66
CA THR A 89 -24.39 -0.40 -2.01
C THR A 89 -23.26 0.19 -1.16
N LYS A 90 -22.35 0.92 -1.81
CA LYS A 90 -21.23 1.63 -1.20
C LYS A 90 -21.48 3.14 -1.20
N LYS A 91 -21.00 3.83 -0.16
CA LYS A 91 -21.10 5.28 -0.03
C LYS A 91 -19.72 5.92 -0.20
N VAL A 92 -19.51 6.62 -1.31
CA VAL A 92 -18.23 7.24 -1.70
C VAL A 92 -18.45 8.73 -1.93
N GLY A 93 -17.65 9.59 -1.28
CA GLY A 93 -17.80 11.05 -1.38
C GLY A 93 -19.17 11.60 -0.96
N GLY A 94 -19.95 10.82 -0.20
CA GLY A 94 -21.35 11.13 0.16
C GLY A 94 -22.40 10.56 -0.79
N LYS A 95 -22.05 10.24 -2.06
CA LYS A 95 -22.92 9.57 -3.04
C LYS A 95 -23.07 8.09 -2.67
N VAL A 96 -24.28 7.54 -2.83
CA VAL A 96 -24.54 6.10 -2.77
C VAL A 96 -24.51 5.55 -4.19
N THR A 97 -23.84 4.42 -4.38
CA THR A 97 -23.72 3.70 -5.67
C THR A 97 -23.87 2.20 -5.40
N VAL A 98 -24.62 1.49 -6.24
CA VAL A 98 -24.67 0.02 -6.21
C VAL A 98 -23.28 -0.53 -6.55
N ASN A 99 -22.84 -1.58 -5.85
CA ASN A 99 -21.54 -2.22 -6.12
C ASN A 99 -21.63 -3.71 -6.38
N GLU A 100 -22.75 -4.35 -6.02
CA GLU A 100 -23.13 -5.70 -6.41
C GLU A 100 -24.61 -5.59 -6.78
N ALA A 101 -25.01 -6.03 -7.98
CA ALA A 101 -26.38 -5.87 -8.45
C ALA A 101 -27.35 -6.88 -7.80
N GLY A 102 -26.84 -8.04 -7.37
CA GLY A 102 -27.62 -9.19 -6.96
C GLY A 102 -28.28 -9.89 -8.15
N LEU A 103 -28.54 -11.19 -8.01
CA LEU A 103 -29.09 -12.01 -9.09
C LEU A 103 -30.49 -11.55 -9.57
N SER A 104 -31.26 -10.88 -8.70
CA SER A 104 -32.56 -10.30 -9.05
C SER A 104 -32.47 -9.23 -10.14
N ALA A 105 -31.54 -8.28 -10.00
CA ALA A 105 -31.35 -7.22 -10.99
C ALA A 105 -30.60 -7.72 -12.23
N MET A 106 -29.64 -8.64 -12.05
CA MET A 106 -29.01 -9.35 -13.18
C MET A 106 -30.07 -10.03 -14.06
N SER A 107 -30.95 -10.84 -13.46
CA SER A 107 -32.03 -11.54 -14.18
C SER A 107 -32.96 -10.58 -14.93
N CYS A 108 -33.34 -9.46 -14.31
CA CYS A 108 -34.10 -8.40 -14.98
C CYS A 108 -33.34 -7.91 -16.24
N TYR A 109 -32.07 -7.54 -16.10
CA TYR A 109 -31.28 -6.98 -17.20
C TYR A 109 -31.12 -7.97 -18.36
N VAL A 110 -30.76 -9.24 -18.11
CA VAL A 110 -30.59 -10.21 -19.22
C VAL A 110 -31.92 -10.52 -19.90
N LYS A 111 -33.04 -10.54 -19.15
CA LYS A 111 -34.39 -10.75 -19.73
C LYS A 111 -34.85 -9.54 -20.56
N GLU A 112 -34.50 -8.31 -20.20
CA GLU A 112 -34.74 -7.13 -21.06
C GLU A 112 -33.76 -7.02 -22.23
N ALA A 113 -32.51 -7.47 -22.08
CA ALA A 113 -31.54 -7.56 -23.17
C ALA A 113 -31.99 -8.57 -24.25
N LYS A 114 -32.41 -9.77 -23.83
CA LYS A 114 -32.89 -10.84 -24.72
C LYS A 114 -34.19 -10.50 -25.45
N LYS A 115 -34.96 -9.51 -24.98
CA LYS A 115 -36.09 -8.91 -25.72
C LYS A 115 -35.65 -7.93 -26.81
N LYS A 116 -34.50 -7.26 -26.63
CA LYS A 116 -33.92 -6.31 -27.61
C LYS A 116 -33.15 -7.06 -28.71
N ASN A 117 -32.34 -8.05 -28.35
CA ASN A 117 -31.74 -9.00 -29.28
C ASN A 117 -32.14 -10.44 -28.90
N PRO A 118 -33.02 -11.11 -29.68
CA PRO A 118 -33.37 -12.52 -29.46
C PRO A 118 -32.17 -13.47 -29.52
N ASN A 119 -31.09 -13.09 -30.22
CA ASN A 119 -29.83 -13.82 -30.24
C ASN A 119 -28.93 -13.49 -29.03
N SER A 120 -29.53 -13.35 -27.84
CA SER A 120 -28.81 -13.23 -26.56
C SER A 120 -28.88 -14.55 -25.78
N GLN A 121 -27.78 -14.92 -25.10
CA GLN A 121 -27.76 -16.05 -24.16
C GLN A 121 -26.85 -15.76 -22.96
N LEU A 122 -27.17 -16.33 -21.80
CA LEU A 122 -26.37 -16.26 -20.57
C LEU A 122 -25.57 -17.55 -20.36
N VAL A 123 -24.30 -17.43 -20.00
CA VAL A 123 -23.43 -18.51 -19.48
C VAL A 123 -22.78 -18.09 -18.16
N LEU A 124 -22.27 -19.07 -17.41
CA LEU A 124 -21.60 -18.85 -16.11
C LEU A 124 -20.17 -19.41 -16.14
N LEU A 125 -19.25 -18.73 -15.46
CA LEU A 125 -17.81 -18.94 -15.66
C LEU A 125 -17.07 -19.69 -14.55
N GLY A 126 -17.83 -20.33 -13.65
CA GLY A 126 -17.30 -21.00 -12.46
C GLY A 126 -17.68 -20.26 -11.19
N ASP A 127 -17.33 -20.83 -10.04
CA ASP A 127 -17.32 -20.20 -8.73
C ASP A 127 -18.61 -19.44 -8.38
N ASN A 128 -19.73 -20.08 -8.72
CA ASN A 128 -21.06 -19.55 -8.49
C ASN A 128 -21.46 -19.65 -7.01
N ILE A 129 -20.93 -20.68 -6.35
CA ILE A 129 -21.16 -21.08 -4.96
C ILE A 129 -19.80 -21.19 -4.24
N GLY A 130 -19.82 -21.60 -2.96
CA GLY A 130 -18.63 -21.56 -2.12
C GLY A 130 -18.21 -20.14 -1.78
N ALA A 131 -17.37 -19.98 -0.74
CA ALA A 131 -17.03 -18.68 -0.13
C ALA A 131 -18.23 -17.75 0.21
N SER A 132 -19.47 -18.24 0.25
CA SER A 132 -20.64 -17.36 0.16
C SER A 132 -20.92 -16.46 1.38
N PRO A 133 -21.51 -15.27 1.18
CA PRO A 133 -22.15 -14.49 2.24
C PRO A 133 -23.20 -15.30 3.00
N PHE A 134 -23.49 -14.87 4.23
CA PHE A 134 -24.37 -15.60 5.16
C PHE A 134 -25.71 -16.02 4.53
N THR A 135 -26.33 -15.12 3.77
CA THR A 135 -27.64 -15.31 3.14
C THR A 135 -27.74 -16.57 2.28
N SER A 136 -26.67 -16.97 1.58
CA SER A 136 -26.65 -18.23 0.81
C SER A 136 -25.87 -19.35 1.53
N GLY A 137 -24.73 -19.01 2.14
CA GLY A 137 -23.86 -19.97 2.81
C GLY A 137 -24.53 -20.68 4.00
N SER A 138 -25.42 -20.01 4.74
CA SER A 138 -26.19 -20.64 5.84
C SER A 138 -27.22 -21.67 5.36
N GLN A 139 -27.43 -21.78 4.05
CA GLN A 139 -28.39 -22.65 3.38
C GLN A 139 -27.69 -23.54 2.34
N HIS A 140 -26.38 -23.77 2.52
CA HIS A 140 -25.56 -24.61 1.65
C HIS A 140 -25.64 -24.20 0.17
N ASP A 141 -25.77 -22.89 -0.09
CA ASP A 141 -25.83 -22.26 -1.42
C ASP A 141 -26.99 -22.70 -2.32
N ASN A 142 -27.96 -23.46 -1.76
CA ASN A 142 -29.20 -23.79 -2.45
C ASN A 142 -29.96 -22.54 -2.93
N PRO A 143 -30.01 -21.39 -2.21
CA PRO A 143 -30.60 -20.17 -2.73
C PRO A 143 -29.91 -19.63 -4.00
N THR A 144 -28.59 -19.80 -4.13
CA THR A 144 -27.86 -19.39 -5.33
C THR A 144 -28.29 -20.23 -6.53
N ILE A 145 -28.26 -21.57 -6.39
CA ILE A 145 -28.67 -22.46 -7.48
C ILE A 145 -30.15 -22.24 -7.84
N ALA A 146 -31.04 -22.06 -6.85
CA ALA A 146 -32.46 -21.79 -7.07
C ALA A 146 -32.73 -20.44 -7.77
N ALA A 147 -31.85 -19.44 -7.58
CA ALA A 147 -31.88 -18.18 -8.30
C ALA A 147 -31.36 -18.33 -9.74
N LEU A 148 -30.19 -18.95 -9.94
CA LEU A 148 -29.58 -19.18 -11.26
C LEU A 148 -30.46 -20.07 -12.15
N ASN A 149 -31.13 -21.07 -11.56
CA ASN A 149 -32.15 -21.91 -12.20
C ASN A 149 -33.32 -21.12 -12.84
N LYS A 150 -33.49 -19.83 -12.51
CA LYS A 150 -34.54 -18.93 -13.04
C LYS A 150 -34.02 -17.91 -14.06
N MET A 151 -32.72 -17.91 -14.35
CA MET A 151 -32.04 -16.88 -15.16
C MET A 151 -31.81 -17.27 -16.62
N ASP A 152 -32.30 -18.44 -17.07
CA ASP A 152 -32.12 -18.94 -18.45
C ASP A 152 -30.64 -19.13 -18.84
N VAL A 153 -29.84 -19.58 -17.86
CA VAL A 153 -28.44 -19.99 -18.01
C VAL A 153 -28.35 -21.18 -18.96
N PHE A 154 -27.49 -21.09 -19.98
CA PHE A 154 -27.27 -22.17 -20.94
C PHE A 154 -26.38 -23.29 -20.37
N ALA A 155 -25.26 -22.91 -19.78
CA ALA A 155 -24.23 -23.78 -19.22
C ALA A 155 -23.37 -22.98 -18.23
N SER A 156 -22.68 -23.68 -17.35
CA SER A 156 -21.55 -23.15 -16.58
C SER A 156 -20.29 -23.93 -16.94
N THR A 157 -19.10 -23.31 -16.93
CA THR A 157 -17.90 -24.11 -16.61
C THR A 157 -17.89 -24.42 -15.12
N ILE A 158 -17.16 -25.45 -14.71
CA ILE A 158 -16.95 -25.81 -13.31
C ILE A 158 -15.75 -25.01 -12.76
N GLY A 159 -15.92 -24.37 -11.61
CA GLY A 159 -14.83 -23.70 -10.89
C GLY A 159 -14.38 -24.47 -9.65
N ASN A 160 -13.33 -24.01 -8.97
CA ASN A 160 -12.79 -24.66 -7.78
C ASN A 160 -13.78 -24.66 -6.59
N HIS A 161 -14.50 -23.58 -6.35
CA HIS A 161 -15.44 -23.44 -5.23
C HIS A 161 -16.78 -24.17 -5.45
N GLU A 162 -17.05 -24.71 -6.64
CA GLU A 162 -18.12 -25.74 -6.79
C GLU A 162 -17.80 -27.05 -6.04
N PHE A 163 -16.53 -27.27 -5.65
CA PHE A 163 -16.08 -28.47 -4.93
C PHE A 163 -15.93 -28.27 -3.40
N ASP A 164 -16.28 -27.11 -2.85
CA ASP A 164 -16.23 -26.69 -1.42
C ASP A 164 -16.88 -27.65 -0.39
N LYS A 165 -17.59 -28.67 -0.86
CA LYS A 165 -18.33 -29.65 -0.05
C LYS A 165 -18.11 -31.10 -0.53
N GLY A 166 -17.03 -31.32 -1.28
CA GLY A 166 -16.64 -32.60 -1.85
C GLY A 166 -17.49 -33.06 -3.04
N GLN A 167 -16.96 -34.03 -3.78
CA GLN A 167 -17.59 -34.56 -5.00
C GLN A 167 -18.99 -35.14 -4.77
N GLU A 168 -19.31 -35.64 -3.57
CA GLU A 168 -20.63 -36.21 -3.27
C GLU A 168 -21.72 -35.12 -3.29
N VAL A 169 -21.45 -33.95 -2.72
CA VAL A 169 -22.39 -32.81 -2.74
C VAL A 169 -22.52 -32.24 -4.15
N LEU A 170 -21.44 -32.19 -4.94
CA LEU A 170 -21.53 -31.79 -6.34
C LEU A 170 -22.41 -32.76 -7.17
N ARG A 171 -22.22 -34.08 -7.00
CA ARG A 171 -23.12 -35.10 -7.60
C ARG A 171 -24.56 -34.99 -7.08
N ALA A 172 -24.76 -34.58 -5.83
CA ALA A 172 -26.09 -34.29 -5.29
C ALA A 172 -26.73 -33.07 -5.97
N ARG A 173 -25.97 -32.01 -6.30
CA ARG A 173 -26.47 -30.87 -7.09
C ARG A 173 -26.84 -31.25 -8.53
N PHE A 174 -26.14 -32.21 -9.15
CA PHE A 174 -26.53 -32.71 -10.48
C PHE A 174 -27.85 -33.49 -10.47
N THR A 175 -28.24 -34.05 -9.32
CA THR A 175 -29.36 -35.02 -9.19
C THR A 175 -30.56 -34.51 -8.39
N GLY A 176 -30.38 -33.50 -7.53
CA GLY A 176 -31.36 -33.12 -6.49
C GLY A 176 -31.28 -34.02 -5.25
N GLY A 177 -30.08 -34.55 -4.97
CA GLY A 177 -29.83 -35.55 -3.92
C GLY A 177 -29.76 -34.98 -2.50
N THR A 178 -29.63 -35.90 -1.53
CA THR A 178 -29.48 -35.58 -0.10
C THR A 178 -28.16 -36.16 0.42
N VAL A 179 -27.32 -35.33 1.04
CA VAL A 179 -26.06 -35.72 1.70
C VAL A 179 -26.09 -35.17 3.13
N ASP A 180 -25.71 -35.98 4.12
CA ASP A 180 -25.77 -35.64 5.56
C ASP A 180 -27.11 -35.06 6.06
N GLY A 181 -28.22 -35.46 5.41
CA GLY A 181 -29.56 -34.96 5.72
C GLY A 181 -29.91 -33.60 5.10
N VAL A 182 -28.98 -32.96 4.38
CA VAL A 182 -29.20 -31.75 3.58
C VAL A 182 -29.56 -32.15 2.16
N THR A 183 -30.76 -31.79 1.71
CA THR A 183 -31.14 -31.89 0.29
C THR A 183 -30.55 -30.70 -0.47
N TYR A 184 -29.88 -30.98 -1.58
CA TYR A 184 -29.25 -29.97 -2.42
C TYR A 184 -30.16 -29.61 -3.60
N GLU A 185 -30.26 -28.31 -3.89
CA GLU A 185 -31.02 -27.81 -5.03
C GLU A 185 -30.43 -28.36 -6.33
N LYS A 186 -31.29 -28.91 -7.19
CA LYS A 186 -30.85 -29.47 -8.46
C LYS A 186 -30.49 -28.37 -9.44
N VAL A 187 -29.32 -28.44 -10.04
CA VAL A 187 -28.88 -27.54 -11.13
C VAL A 187 -29.60 -27.92 -12.43
N ASN A 188 -30.17 -26.94 -13.12
CA ASN A 188 -30.92 -27.14 -14.37
C ASN A 188 -30.10 -26.88 -15.66
N PHE A 189 -28.86 -26.43 -15.53
CA PHE A 189 -27.89 -26.27 -16.62
C PHE A 189 -26.72 -27.26 -16.48
N PRO A 190 -26.09 -27.69 -17.58
CA PRO A 190 -24.88 -28.51 -17.53
C PRO A 190 -23.69 -27.72 -16.95
N TYR A 191 -22.88 -28.40 -16.14
CA TYR A 191 -21.52 -28.00 -15.83
C TYR A 191 -20.55 -28.61 -16.84
N LEU A 192 -19.59 -27.82 -17.29
CA LEU A 192 -18.61 -28.16 -18.30
C LEU A 192 -17.20 -28.17 -17.70
N GLY A 193 -16.39 -29.15 -18.06
CA GLY A 193 -15.02 -29.30 -17.56
C GLY A 193 -14.21 -30.22 -18.47
N ALA A 194 -13.95 -29.77 -19.70
CA ALA A 194 -13.35 -30.56 -20.78
C ALA A 194 -11.99 -31.17 -20.45
N ASN A 195 -11.24 -30.54 -19.54
CA ASN A 195 -9.94 -31.01 -19.09
C ASN A 195 -9.99 -31.95 -17.87
N ILE A 196 -11.16 -32.22 -17.31
CA ILE A 196 -11.36 -33.11 -16.16
C ILE A 196 -11.74 -34.51 -16.65
N THR A 197 -11.15 -35.55 -16.06
CA THR A 197 -11.68 -36.92 -16.12
C THR A 197 -11.84 -37.51 -14.72
N GLY A 198 -12.52 -38.66 -14.61
CA GLY A 198 -12.81 -39.34 -13.32
C GLY A 198 -14.10 -38.91 -12.62
N LEU A 199 -14.70 -37.79 -13.01
CA LEU A 199 -15.99 -37.31 -12.48
C LEU A 199 -17.13 -37.47 -13.50
N GLU A 200 -18.09 -38.35 -13.21
CA GLU A 200 -19.34 -38.44 -13.95
C GLU A 200 -20.25 -37.22 -13.73
N GLY A 201 -20.91 -36.75 -14.78
CA GLY A 201 -21.92 -35.68 -14.75
C GLY A 201 -21.49 -34.36 -15.39
N LEU A 202 -20.20 -34.16 -15.66
CA LEU A 202 -19.70 -33.02 -16.43
C LEU A 202 -19.82 -33.26 -17.95
N GLY A 203 -20.12 -32.18 -18.69
CA GLY A 203 -19.92 -32.11 -20.14
C GLY A 203 -18.52 -31.58 -20.50
N THR A 204 -18.16 -31.64 -21.78
CA THR A 204 -16.92 -31.03 -22.29
C THR A 204 -17.23 -29.71 -23.02
N TYR A 205 -18.23 -29.73 -23.90
CA TYR A 205 -18.79 -28.55 -24.55
C TYR A 205 -20.30 -28.73 -24.75
N GLU A 206 -21.00 -27.61 -24.93
CA GLU A 206 -22.43 -27.59 -25.30
C GLU A 206 -22.69 -26.63 -26.46
N VAL A 207 -23.69 -26.95 -27.30
CA VAL A 207 -23.94 -26.21 -28.56
C VAL A 207 -25.30 -25.52 -28.53
N TRP A 208 -25.28 -24.21 -28.26
CA TRP A 208 -26.46 -23.36 -28.39
C TRP A 208 -26.76 -23.10 -29.87
N THR A 209 -28.04 -23.09 -30.26
CA THR A 209 -28.48 -22.61 -31.58
C THR A 209 -29.32 -21.35 -31.37
N SER A 210 -28.86 -20.23 -31.92
CA SER A 210 -29.54 -18.95 -31.79
C SER A 210 -30.89 -18.94 -32.54
N PRO A 211 -31.85 -18.05 -32.22
CA PRO A 211 -33.10 -17.93 -32.97
C PRO A 211 -32.92 -17.58 -34.46
N SER A 212 -31.81 -16.96 -34.85
CA SER A 212 -31.41 -16.75 -36.25
C SER A 212 -30.67 -17.94 -36.88
N GLY A 213 -30.49 -19.05 -36.16
CA GLY A 213 -29.94 -20.32 -36.66
C GLY A 213 -28.41 -20.46 -36.59
N VAL A 214 -27.69 -19.51 -35.98
CA VAL A 214 -26.24 -19.60 -35.80
C VAL A 214 -25.93 -20.52 -34.62
N LYS A 215 -25.00 -21.46 -34.79
CA LYS A 215 -24.59 -22.37 -33.72
C LYS A 215 -23.36 -21.85 -32.98
N VAL A 216 -23.44 -21.78 -31.66
CA VAL A 216 -22.33 -21.41 -30.77
C VAL A 216 -22.00 -22.59 -29.87
N ALA A 217 -20.80 -23.14 -30.01
CA ALA A 217 -20.25 -24.09 -29.05
C ALA A 217 -19.57 -23.32 -27.90
N PHE A 218 -19.84 -23.76 -26.68
CA PHE A 218 -19.20 -23.29 -25.47
C PHE A 218 -18.37 -24.43 -24.88
N ILE A 219 -17.04 -24.29 -24.85
CA ILE A 219 -16.11 -25.29 -24.28
C ILE A 219 -15.77 -24.84 -22.86
N GLY A 220 -16.12 -25.63 -21.84
CA GLY A 220 -15.78 -25.32 -20.46
C GLY A 220 -14.45 -25.95 -20.03
N ALA A 221 -13.66 -25.26 -19.23
CA ALA A 221 -12.48 -25.80 -18.55
C ALA A 221 -12.20 -25.08 -17.22
N ILE A 222 -11.45 -25.74 -16.36
CA ILE A 222 -10.89 -25.26 -15.08
C ILE A 222 -9.36 -25.29 -15.16
N GLU A 223 -8.63 -24.57 -14.30
CA GLU A 223 -7.17 -24.58 -14.23
C GLU A 223 -6.55 -25.95 -13.89
N ASP A 224 -5.28 -26.18 -14.26
CA ASP A 224 -4.56 -27.43 -13.96
C ASP A 224 -3.84 -27.46 -12.59
N ASP A 225 -4.04 -26.45 -11.74
CA ASP A 225 -3.56 -26.36 -10.35
C ASP A 225 -4.68 -26.14 -9.30
N ALA A 226 -5.93 -26.44 -9.68
CA ALA A 226 -7.12 -26.36 -8.81
C ALA A 226 -7.00 -27.20 -7.52
N ASP A 227 -6.20 -28.28 -7.56
CA ASP A 227 -5.94 -29.16 -6.42
C ASP A 227 -5.22 -28.47 -5.25
N THR A 228 -4.59 -27.32 -5.53
CA THR A 228 -3.95 -26.47 -4.52
C THR A 228 -4.93 -25.56 -3.77
N LYS A 229 -6.14 -25.36 -4.31
CA LYS A 229 -7.18 -24.45 -3.77
C LYS A 229 -8.20 -25.16 -2.86
N VAL A 230 -8.39 -26.48 -3.01
CA VAL A 230 -9.48 -27.23 -2.36
C VAL A 230 -9.00 -28.29 -1.37
N PHE A 231 -9.95 -28.96 -0.70
CA PHE A 231 -9.81 -30.25 0.01
C PHE A 231 -8.60 -31.14 -0.40
N PRO A 232 -7.50 -31.35 0.35
CA PRO A 232 -6.55 -32.41 0.00
C PRO A 232 -7.23 -33.80 -0.05
N GLY A 233 -7.43 -34.31 -1.27
CA GLY A 233 -8.22 -35.53 -1.56
C GLY A 233 -9.64 -35.28 -2.09
N THR A 234 -10.12 -34.04 -2.18
CA THR A 234 -11.40 -33.70 -2.86
C THR A 234 -11.37 -34.06 -4.35
N PHE A 235 -10.19 -34.14 -4.96
CA PHE A 235 -9.99 -34.64 -6.32
C PHE A 235 -9.45 -36.08 -6.40
N ASP A 236 -9.57 -36.88 -5.32
CA ASP A 236 -9.23 -38.31 -5.38
C ASP A 236 -10.03 -39.01 -6.49
N GLY A 237 -9.29 -39.69 -7.38
CA GLY A 237 -9.85 -40.39 -8.55
C GLY A 237 -10.14 -39.52 -9.77
N MET A 238 -9.81 -38.22 -9.73
CA MET A 238 -9.91 -37.31 -10.89
C MET A 238 -8.54 -37.03 -11.50
N GLU A 239 -8.50 -36.76 -12.81
CA GLU A 239 -7.29 -36.30 -13.50
C GLU A 239 -7.56 -34.98 -14.23
N PHE A 240 -6.66 -34.00 -14.06
CA PHE A 240 -6.74 -32.67 -14.66
C PHE A 240 -5.70 -32.57 -15.78
N SER A 241 -6.18 -32.38 -17.01
CA SER A 241 -5.36 -32.12 -18.19
C SER A 241 -5.06 -30.63 -18.34
N LYS A 242 -4.01 -30.30 -19.11
CA LYS A 242 -3.68 -28.91 -19.44
C LYS A 242 -4.85 -28.26 -20.20
N PRO A 243 -5.44 -27.14 -19.75
CA PRO A 243 -6.71 -26.67 -20.28
C PRO A 243 -6.60 -26.15 -21.72
N VAL A 244 -5.61 -25.30 -21.97
CA VAL A 244 -5.46 -24.61 -23.27
C VAL A 244 -5.26 -25.58 -24.45
N PRO A 245 -4.42 -26.64 -24.39
CA PRO A 245 -4.37 -27.67 -25.42
C PRO A 245 -5.74 -28.33 -25.69
N VAL A 246 -6.47 -28.71 -24.63
CA VAL A 246 -7.78 -29.36 -24.75
C VAL A 246 -8.82 -28.44 -25.41
N ILE A 247 -8.86 -27.17 -25.01
CA ILE A 247 -9.72 -26.15 -25.63
C ILE A 247 -9.40 -25.99 -27.12
N ASN A 248 -8.11 -25.86 -27.47
CA ASN A 248 -7.69 -25.63 -28.85
C ASN A 248 -7.96 -26.83 -29.76
N ASP A 249 -7.74 -28.07 -29.29
CA ASP A 249 -8.04 -29.29 -30.06
C ASP A 249 -9.55 -29.52 -30.21
N LEU A 250 -10.36 -29.29 -29.16
CA LEU A 250 -11.82 -29.38 -29.25
C LEU A 250 -12.41 -28.30 -30.16
N ALA A 251 -11.94 -27.05 -30.08
CA ALA A 251 -12.39 -25.96 -30.96
C ALA A 251 -12.18 -26.32 -32.44
N LYS A 252 -11.01 -26.89 -32.74
CA LYS A 252 -10.64 -27.41 -34.07
C LYS A 252 -11.52 -28.57 -34.50
N GLU A 253 -11.79 -29.53 -33.63
CA GLU A 253 -12.66 -30.67 -33.92
C GLU A 253 -14.11 -30.22 -34.24
N ILE A 254 -14.69 -29.37 -33.39
CA ILE A 254 -16.05 -28.81 -33.53
C ILE A 254 -16.19 -28.03 -34.85
N LYS A 255 -15.25 -27.13 -35.16
CA LYS A 255 -15.24 -26.35 -36.39
C LYS A 255 -15.04 -27.21 -37.63
N THR A 256 -14.10 -28.17 -37.63
CA THR A 256 -13.80 -29.01 -38.80
C THR A 256 -14.88 -30.04 -39.12
N LYS A 257 -15.63 -30.52 -38.12
CA LYS A 257 -16.84 -31.33 -38.33
C LYS A 257 -18.06 -30.50 -38.75
N GLY A 258 -18.04 -29.18 -38.57
CA GLY A 258 -19.22 -28.31 -38.78
C GLY A 258 -20.30 -28.47 -37.70
N GLU A 259 -19.90 -28.85 -36.48
CA GLU A 259 -20.83 -28.99 -35.35
C GLU A 259 -21.35 -27.62 -34.89
N ALA A 260 -20.49 -26.59 -34.86
CA ALA A 260 -20.85 -25.19 -34.58
C ALA A 260 -20.23 -24.19 -35.57
N ASP A 261 -20.86 -23.03 -35.70
CA ASP A 261 -20.42 -21.91 -36.54
C ASP A 261 -19.41 -21.01 -35.79
N VAL A 262 -19.62 -20.84 -34.48
CA VAL A 262 -18.81 -20.07 -33.52
C VAL A 262 -18.38 -20.99 -32.37
N VAL A 263 -17.18 -20.83 -31.85
CA VAL A 263 -16.65 -21.50 -30.64
C VAL A 263 -16.17 -20.44 -29.65
N ILE A 264 -16.71 -20.50 -28.44
CA ILE A 264 -16.28 -19.70 -27.29
C ILE A 264 -15.60 -20.62 -26.28
N ALA A 265 -14.43 -20.21 -25.80
CA ALA A 265 -13.79 -20.82 -24.64
C ALA A 265 -14.36 -20.20 -23.35
N MET A 266 -14.81 -21.02 -22.41
CA MET A 266 -15.20 -20.65 -21.06
C MET A 266 -14.17 -21.29 -20.12
N TYR A 267 -13.17 -20.54 -19.70
CA TYR A 267 -12.03 -21.08 -18.97
C TYR A 267 -11.86 -20.34 -17.65
N ASP A 268 -12.12 -21.05 -16.55
CA ASP A 268 -11.97 -20.50 -15.21
C ASP A 268 -10.48 -20.34 -14.86
N ASN A 269 -9.95 -19.15 -15.16
CA ASN A 269 -8.58 -18.70 -14.95
C ASN A 269 -8.48 -17.20 -15.31
N ASP A 270 -7.32 -16.59 -15.06
CA ASP A 270 -6.96 -15.25 -15.53
C ASP A 270 -7.07 -15.16 -17.07
N VAL A 271 -8.13 -14.52 -17.56
CA VAL A 271 -8.38 -14.40 -19.00
C VAL A 271 -7.26 -13.61 -19.71
N ALA A 272 -6.59 -12.68 -19.01
CA ALA A 272 -5.49 -11.89 -19.57
C ALA A 272 -4.23 -12.73 -19.79
N GLN A 273 -4.03 -13.79 -19.00
CA GLN A 273 -2.96 -14.76 -19.19
C GLN A 273 -3.35 -15.89 -20.15
N SER A 274 -4.63 -16.02 -20.50
CA SER A 274 -5.18 -17.17 -21.21
C SER A 274 -5.53 -16.87 -22.68
N TYR A 275 -6.07 -15.69 -22.98
CA TYR A 275 -6.35 -15.27 -24.37
C TYR A 275 -5.13 -15.33 -25.31
N PRO A 276 -3.88 -15.02 -24.88
CA PRO A 276 -2.72 -15.07 -25.78
C PRO A 276 -2.44 -16.48 -26.32
N LYS A 277 -2.90 -17.53 -25.63
CA LYS A 277 -2.58 -18.92 -25.93
C LYS A 277 -3.68 -19.64 -26.74
N MET A 278 -4.75 -18.92 -27.11
CA MET A 278 -5.87 -19.44 -27.89
C MET A 278 -5.53 -19.55 -29.39
N GLY A 279 -5.92 -20.66 -30.02
CA GLY A 279 -5.68 -20.95 -31.43
C GLY A 279 -6.76 -20.42 -32.38
N GLU A 280 -6.49 -20.52 -33.68
CA GLU A 280 -7.30 -19.98 -34.80
C GLU A 280 -8.79 -20.39 -34.82
N TYR A 281 -9.17 -21.44 -34.09
CA TYR A 281 -10.52 -21.99 -34.07
C TYR A 281 -11.42 -21.45 -32.94
N VAL A 282 -10.86 -20.66 -32.01
CA VAL A 282 -11.58 -20.05 -30.88
C VAL A 282 -11.93 -18.60 -31.25
N ASP A 283 -13.20 -18.25 -31.43
CA ASP A 283 -13.61 -16.90 -31.86
C ASP A 283 -13.64 -15.86 -30.71
N GLY A 284 -13.56 -16.34 -29.47
CA GLY A 284 -13.50 -15.52 -28.26
C GLY A 284 -13.42 -16.35 -26.97
N ILE A 285 -13.08 -15.70 -25.87
CA ILE A 285 -12.85 -16.33 -24.56
C ILE A 285 -13.52 -15.55 -23.43
N MET A 286 -14.08 -16.28 -22.47
CA MET A 286 -14.59 -15.81 -21.20
C MET A 286 -13.80 -16.47 -20.07
N GLY A 287 -13.58 -15.78 -18.94
CA GLY A 287 -12.87 -16.35 -17.78
C GLY A 287 -13.30 -15.81 -16.42
N GLY A 288 -12.64 -16.32 -15.38
CA GLY A 288 -13.00 -16.20 -13.95
C GLY A 288 -11.81 -16.24 -13.00
N ASP A 289 -11.95 -16.95 -11.87
CA ASP A 289 -11.03 -17.25 -10.74
C ASP A 289 -10.37 -16.04 -10.04
N THR A 290 -9.89 -15.09 -10.83
CA THR A 290 -9.09 -13.97 -10.36
C THR A 290 -9.90 -12.82 -9.78
N HIS A 291 -11.24 -12.89 -9.78
CA HIS A 291 -12.18 -11.83 -9.42
C HIS A 291 -11.99 -10.50 -10.22
N LYS A 292 -11.23 -10.51 -11.32
CA LYS A 292 -10.82 -9.30 -12.06
C LYS A 292 -11.78 -8.99 -13.22
N PRO A 293 -12.31 -7.76 -13.30
CA PRO A 293 -13.05 -7.32 -14.48
C PRO A 293 -12.10 -7.12 -15.67
N TYR A 294 -12.38 -7.78 -16.79
CA TYR A 294 -11.58 -7.71 -18.01
C TYR A 294 -12.45 -7.51 -19.27
N TYR A 295 -12.00 -6.65 -20.19
CA TYR A 295 -12.65 -6.41 -21.48
C TYR A 295 -11.58 -6.09 -22.55
N PHE A 296 -11.19 -7.11 -23.31
CA PHE A 296 -10.19 -7.01 -24.38
C PHE A 296 -10.88 -7.20 -25.74
N THR A 297 -11.07 -6.12 -26.48
CA THR A 297 -11.70 -6.16 -27.82
C THR A 297 -10.64 -6.29 -28.91
N LYS A 298 -10.78 -7.29 -29.79
CA LYS A 298 -9.95 -7.49 -31.01
C LYS A 298 -8.44 -7.59 -30.70
N VAL A 299 -8.09 -8.30 -29.63
CA VAL A 299 -6.69 -8.59 -29.28
C VAL A 299 -6.15 -9.75 -30.11
N ALA A 300 -4.86 -9.69 -30.44
CA ALA A 300 -4.15 -10.76 -31.11
C ALA A 300 -3.66 -11.80 -30.09
N THR A 301 -3.75 -13.09 -30.44
CA THR A 301 -3.10 -14.18 -29.71
C THR A 301 -1.65 -14.33 -30.19
N GLU A 302 -0.82 -15.11 -29.48
CA GLU A 302 0.57 -15.42 -29.85
C GLU A 302 0.71 -16.02 -31.26
N SER A 303 -0.37 -16.62 -31.79
CA SER A 303 -0.46 -17.15 -33.15
C SER A 303 -0.76 -16.11 -34.25
N GLY A 304 -1.10 -14.87 -33.86
CA GLY A 304 -1.58 -13.82 -34.76
C GLY A 304 -3.08 -13.90 -35.10
N HIS A 305 -3.80 -14.89 -34.58
CA HIS A 305 -5.27 -14.93 -34.58
C HIS A 305 -5.86 -13.75 -33.79
N VAL A 306 -7.05 -13.26 -34.15
CA VAL A 306 -7.69 -12.10 -33.50
C VAL A 306 -9.05 -12.48 -32.94
N LEU A 307 -9.24 -12.22 -31.64
CA LEU A 307 -10.48 -12.51 -30.91
C LEU A 307 -10.77 -11.42 -29.87
N SER A 308 -11.86 -11.57 -29.11
CA SER A 308 -12.10 -10.75 -27.92
C SER A 308 -12.21 -11.62 -26.66
N ALA A 309 -11.79 -11.07 -25.53
CA ALA A 309 -11.67 -11.76 -24.24
C ALA A 309 -12.34 -10.95 -23.12
N THR A 310 -13.03 -11.60 -22.19
CA THR A 310 -13.68 -10.91 -21.06
C THR A 310 -13.78 -11.75 -19.78
N ALA A 311 -13.90 -11.09 -18.64
CA ALA A 311 -14.31 -11.64 -17.35
C ALA A 311 -15.16 -10.60 -16.62
N SER A 312 -16.22 -11.00 -15.91
CA SER A 312 -17.20 -10.03 -15.36
C SER A 312 -16.74 -9.32 -14.08
N GLY A 313 -15.64 -9.73 -13.44
CA GLY A 313 -15.27 -9.26 -12.10
C GLY A 313 -15.60 -10.32 -11.07
N SER A 314 -16.45 -10.03 -10.10
CA SER A 314 -16.95 -11.00 -9.11
C SER A 314 -18.23 -10.51 -8.43
N PHE A 315 -18.90 -11.36 -7.66
CA PHE A 315 -19.96 -10.96 -6.72
C PHE A 315 -21.18 -10.25 -7.35
N THR A 316 -21.37 -10.32 -8.67
CA THR A 316 -22.31 -9.47 -9.46
C THR A 316 -21.95 -7.98 -9.54
N ASP A 317 -20.66 -7.61 -9.43
CA ASP A 317 -20.17 -6.22 -9.52
C ASP A 317 -20.21 -5.64 -10.94
N ASN A 318 -20.13 -6.49 -11.97
CA ASN A 318 -20.48 -6.19 -13.36
C ASN A 318 -21.16 -7.40 -14.03
N LEU A 319 -21.74 -7.16 -15.20
CA LEU A 319 -22.18 -8.15 -16.17
C LEU A 319 -21.33 -7.97 -17.43
N SER A 320 -20.73 -9.03 -17.96
CA SER A 320 -19.98 -8.95 -19.21
C SER A 320 -20.80 -9.49 -20.39
N ASN A 321 -20.48 -9.01 -21.59
CA ASN A 321 -21.07 -9.44 -22.85
C ASN A 321 -19.96 -9.58 -23.90
N LEU A 322 -19.78 -10.79 -24.42
CA LEU A 322 -18.93 -11.06 -25.57
C LEU A 322 -19.80 -11.02 -26.82
N ARG A 323 -19.81 -9.88 -27.50
CA ARG A 323 -20.60 -9.67 -28.72
C ARG A 323 -19.87 -10.24 -29.93
N ILE A 324 -20.51 -11.15 -30.64
CA ILE A 324 -19.99 -11.77 -31.86
C ILE A 324 -20.90 -11.43 -33.04
N THR A 325 -20.35 -10.83 -34.09
CA THR A 325 -21.06 -10.59 -35.35
C THR A 325 -20.67 -11.64 -36.37
N TYR A 326 -21.63 -12.42 -36.83
CA TYR A 326 -21.45 -13.57 -37.73
C TYR A 326 -22.10 -13.33 -39.09
N ASP A 327 -21.36 -13.58 -40.18
CA ASP A 327 -21.87 -13.60 -41.55
C ASP A 327 -22.28 -15.05 -41.89
N THR A 328 -23.58 -15.28 -41.95
CA THR A 328 -24.19 -16.61 -42.19
C THR A 328 -23.95 -17.18 -43.59
N LYS A 329 -23.55 -16.32 -44.53
CA LYS A 329 -23.35 -16.65 -45.95
C LYS A 329 -21.88 -16.86 -46.29
N ALA A 330 -21.00 -16.02 -45.74
CA ALA A 330 -19.56 -16.24 -45.78
C ALA A 330 -19.09 -17.28 -44.75
N LYS A 331 -19.98 -17.65 -43.81
CA LYS A 331 -19.76 -18.60 -42.71
C LYS A 331 -18.55 -18.29 -41.84
N LYS A 332 -18.49 -17.05 -41.35
CA LYS A 332 -17.38 -16.55 -40.53
C LYS A 332 -17.84 -15.50 -39.52
N VAL A 333 -17.13 -15.41 -38.41
CA VAL A 333 -17.14 -14.20 -37.59
C VAL A 333 -16.55 -13.06 -38.44
N VAL A 334 -17.22 -11.91 -38.40
CA VAL A 334 -16.81 -10.67 -39.08
C VAL A 334 -16.56 -9.53 -38.12
N ASP A 335 -17.10 -9.61 -36.89
CA ASP A 335 -16.69 -8.73 -35.81
C ASP A 335 -16.79 -9.39 -34.44
N SER A 336 -16.00 -8.91 -33.47
CA SER A 336 -15.93 -9.41 -32.10
C SER A 336 -15.66 -8.25 -31.15
N GLU A 337 -16.40 -8.15 -30.04
CA GLU A 337 -16.33 -7.04 -29.08
C GLU A 337 -16.57 -7.56 -27.65
N ALA A 338 -15.75 -7.10 -26.70
CA ALA A 338 -15.97 -7.31 -25.27
C ALA A 338 -16.57 -6.04 -24.64
N VAL A 339 -17.76 -6.15 -24.03
CA VAL A 339 -18.47 -5.06 -23.36
C VAL A 339 -18.69 -5.41 -21.90
N GLN A 340 -18.46 -4.47 -20.99
CA GLN A 340 -18.69 -4.64 -19.56
C GLN A 340 -19.71 -3.62 -19.04
N ILE A 341 -20.68 -4.12 -18.27
CA ILE A 341 -21.87 -3.39 -17.82
C ILE A 341 -21.86 -3.36 -16.29
N THR A 342 -21.66 -2.20 -15.69
CA THR A 342 -21.49 -2.10 -14.23
C THR A 342 -22.75 -2.49 -13.45
N ALA A 343 -22.61 -2.99 -12.21
CA ALA A 343 -23.75 -3.28 -11.33
C ALA A 343 -24.70 -2.08 -11.14
N ALA A 344 -24.18 -0.85 -11.20
CA ALA A 344 -24.96 0.36 -11.11
C ALA A 344 -25.82 0.65 -12.36
N GLU A 345 -25.44 0.14 -13.54
CA GLU A 345 -26.29 0.13 -14.73
C GLU A 345 -27.31 -1.02 -14.67
N VAL A 346 -26.86 -2.23 -14.33
CA VAL A 346 -27.73 -3.42 -14.18
C VAL A 346 -28.91 -3.13 -13.25
N ALA A 347 -28.63 -2.54 -12.08
CA ALA A 347 -29.62 -2.17 -11.08
C ALA A 347 -30.68 -1.16 -11.56
N THR A 348 -30.47 -0.46 -12.69
CA THR A 348 -31.51 0.41 -13.25
C THR A 348 -32.71 -0.34 -13.82
N CYS A 349 -32.59 -1.65 -14.06
CA CYS A 349 -33.70 -2.51 -14.49
C CYS A 349 -34.75 -2.70 -13.37
N GLY A 350 -34.31 -2.73 -12.11
CA GLY A 350 -35.12 -3.19 -10.99
C GLY A 350 -35.07 -4.71 -10.79
N ASP A 351 -36.01 -5.25 -10.03
CA ASP A 351 -36.04 -6.65 -9.60
C ASP A 351 -36.80 -7.58 -10.57
N ASP A 352 -36.24 -8.77 -10.85
CA ASP A 352 -37.00 -9.91 -11.36
C ASP A 352 -37.85 -10.52 -10.21
N PRO A 353 -39.19 -10.55 -10.31
CA PRO A 353 -40.05 -10.99 -9.21
C PRO A 353 -39.88 -12.47 -8.83
N GLU A 354 -39.45 -13.33 -9.75
CA GLU A 354 -39.24 -14.75 -9.45
C GLU A 354 -37.90 -15.01 -8.76
N VAL A 355 -36.84 -14.31 -9.17
CA VAL A 355 -35.53 -14.41 -8.51
C VAL A 355 -35.57 -13.70 -7.15
N LYS A 356 -36.21 -12.52 -7.08
CA LYS A 356 -36.44 -11.80 -5.83
C LYS A 356 -37.14 -12.66 -4.78
N ALA A 357 -38.12 -13.47 -5.15
CA ALA A 357 -38.80 -14.36 -4.20
C ALA A 357 -37.85 -15.36 -3.55
N VAL A 358 -36.88 -15.91 -4.30
CA VAL A 358 -35.83 -16.80 -3.76
C VAL A 358 -34.91 -16.02 -2.80
N VAL A 359 -34.48 -14.82 -3.18
CA VAL A 359 -33.60 -13.96 -2.37
C VAL A 359 -34.28 -13.52 -1.06
N ASP A 360 -35.54 -13.11 -1.10
CA ASP A 360 -36.31 -12.71 0.09
C ASP A 360 -36.58 -13.91 1.04
N GLN A 361 -36.81 -15.10 0.49
CA GLN A 361 -36.89 -16.34 1.28
C GLN A 361 -35.53 -16.66 1.93
N ALA A 362 -34.43 -16.56 1.18
CA ALA A 362 -33.09 -16.82 1.67
C ALA A 362 -32.71 -15.90 2.83
N LYS A 363 -33.00 -14.60 2.72
CA LYS A 363 -32.82 -13.61 3.79
C LYS A 363 -33.61 -13.95 5.05
N THR A 364 -34.81 -14.50 4.89
CA THR A 364 -35.68 -14.92 6.01
C THR A 364 -35.08 -16.11 6.75
N ALA A 365 -34.70 -17.17 6.03
CA ALA A 365 -34.09 -18.35 6.62
C ALA A 365 -32.69 -18.07 7.22
N ALA A 366 -31.90 -17.18 6.62
CA ALA A 366 -30.63 -16.72 7.17
C ALA A 366 -30.82 -15.95 8.49
N HIS A 367 -31.85 -15.11 8.61
CA HIS A 367 -32.19 -14.46 9.88
C HIS A 367 -32.53 -15.46 11.00
N GLU A 368 -33.28 -16.52 10.68
CA GLU A 368 -33.59 -17.61 11.62
C GLU A 368 -32.34 -18.40 12.03
N ALA A 369 -31.53 -18.85 11.07
CA ALA A 369 -30.26 -19.54 11.32
C ALA A 369 -29.28 -18.67 12.12
N GLY A 370 -29.23 -17.37 11.82
CA GLY A 370 -28.39 -16.37 12.47
C GLY A 370 -28.73 -16.18 13.94
N SER A 371 -29.99 -16.36 14.32
CA SER A 371 -30.48 -16.20 15.69
C SER A 371 -30.06 -17.34 16.64
N LYS A 372 -29.42 -18.41 16.13
CA LYS A 372 -28.93 -19.54 16.93
C LYS A 372 -27.75 -19.12 17.82
N VAL A 373 -27.88 -19.33 19.13
CA VAL A 373 -26.80 -19.15 20.11
C VAL A 373 -25.75 -20.27 19.97
N ILE A 374 -24.46 -19.90 20.00
CA ILE A 374 -23.30 -20.81 19.91
C ILE A 374 -22.38 -20.77 21.14
N ALA A 375 -22.40 -19.68 21.91
CA ALA A 375 -21.67 -19.52 23.17
C ALA A 375 -22.54 -18.75 24.18
N ASP A 376 -22.36 -19.04 25.46
CA ASP A 376 -23.18 -18.51 26.56
C ASP A 376 -22.29 -18.20 27.77
N GLY A 377 -22.21 -16.93 28.14
CA GLY A 377 -21.29 -16.39 29.15
C GLY A 377 -20.00 -15.78 28.58
N ALA A 378 -19.93 -15.53 27.27
CA ALA A 378 -18.79 -14.84 26.64
C ALA A 378 -18.76 -13.35 27.02
N GLY A 379 -17.56 -12.77 27.15
CA GLY A 379 -17.37 -11.35 27.43
C GLY A 379 -17.57 -10.44 26.22
N ASN A 380 -17.47 -9.12 26.44
CA ASN A 380 -17.54 -8.09 25.40
C ASN A 380 -16.15 -7.80 24.82
N PHE A 381 -15.95 -8.03 23.52
CA PHE A 381 -14.68 -7.80 22.83
C PHE A 381 -14.83 -6.66 21.81
N SER A 382 -14.21 -5.51 22.07
CA SER A 382 -14.25 -4.36 21.15
C SER A 382 -13.09 -4.37 20.17
N ARG A 383 -13.33 -3.82 18.96
CA ARG A 383 -12.26 -3.34 18.08
C ARG A 383 -11.63 -2.08 18.67
N GLY A 384 -10.53 -1.62 18.06
CA GLY A 384 -9.92 -0.36 18.43
C GLY A 384 -10.92 0.79 18.30
N TYR A 385 -10.95 1.67 19.30
CA TYR A 385 -11.94 2.74 19.42
C TYR A 385 -11.31 4.14 19.27
N GLN A 386 -12.09 5.06 18.71
CA GLN A 386 -11.79 6.49 18.66
C GLN A 386 -13.05 7.33 18.92
N GLN A 387 -12.89 8.37 19.74
CA GLN A 387 -13.95 9.33 20.07
C GLN A 387 -13.72 10.63 19.31
N THR A 388 -14.58 10.93 18.34
CA THR A 388 -14.48 12.16 17.54
C THR A 388 -15.54 13.15 18.00
N VAL A 389 -15.13 14.25 18.63
CA VAL A 389 -16.04 15.35 19.01
C VAL A 389 -16.26 16.26 17.81
N LYS A 390 -17.50 16.30 17.30
CA LYS A 390 -17.91 17.20 16.22
C LYS A 390 -19.16 17.96 16.63
N ASP A 391 -19.16 19.28 16.41
CA ASP A 391 -20.25 20.19 16.77
C ASP A 391 -20.72 20.06 18.25
N GLY A 392 -19.77 19.72 19.14
CA GLY A 392 -20.00 19.48 20.58
C GLY A 392 -20.55 18.09 20.93
N GLN A 393 -20.77 17.21 19.95
CA GLN A 393 -21.21 15.83 20.18
C GLN A 393 -20.05 14.85 19.98
N ALA A 394 -19.85 13.95 20.95
CA ALA A 394 -18.94 12.83 20.79
C ALA A 394 -19.56 11.75 19.89
N THR A 395 -18.81 11.31 18.89
CA THR A 395 -19.21 10.25 17.93
C THR A 395 -18.21 9.11 17.95
N ARG A 396 -18.70 7.87 17.72
CA ARG A 396 -17.90 6.64 17.79
C ARG A 396 -17.37 6.23 16.42
N GLY A 397 -16.04 6.16 16.29
CA GLY A 397 -15.35 5.64 15.11
C GLY A 397 -14.50 4.40 15.39
N GLU A 398 -13.98 3.82 14.32
CA GLU A 398 -13.15 2.60 14.31
C GLU A 398 -11.67 2.97 14.18
N ASN A 399 -10.85 2.55 15.14
CA ASN A 399 -9.42 2.83 15.20
C ASN A 399 -8.62 1.56 14.85
N ARG A 400 -7.80 1.61 13.79
CA ARG A 400 -6.94 0.49 13.36
C ARG A 400 -5.49 0.59 13.84
N GLY A 401 -5.13 1.64 14.58
CA GLY A 401 -3.76 1.86 15.10
C GLY A 401 -3.47 1.22 16.46
N THR A 402 -4.50 0.80 17.21
CA THR A 402 -4.34 0.20 18.55
C THR A 402 -4.58 -1.32 18.55
N GLU A 403 -3.93 -2.04 19.46
CA GLU A 403 -4.33 -3.40 19.83
C GLU A 403 -5.80 -3.40 20.31
N SER A 404 -6.53 -4.48 19.99
CA SER A 404 -7.95 -4.65 20.30
C SER A 404 -8.24 -6.06 20.79
N THR A 405 -9.20 -6.21 21.70
CA THR A 405 -9.46 -7.49 22.38
C THR A 405 -10.04 -8.53 21.42
N ILE A 406 -10.89 -8.11 20.48
CA ILE A 406 -11.44 -8.99 19.42
C ILE A 406 -10.37 -9.44 18.41
N GLY A 407 -9.40 -8.57 18.08
CA GLY A 407 -8.27 -8.96 17.23
C GLY A 407 -7.35 -9.98 17.89
N GLY A 408 -7.16 -9.85 19.21
CA GLY A 408 -6.51 -10.90 20.01
C GLY A 408 -7.30 -12.21 20.02
N LEU A 409 -8.63 -12.14 20.19
CA LEU A 409 -9.52 -13.31 20.24
C LEU A 409 -9.55 -14.10 18.92
N ILE A 410 -9.64 -13.42 17.78
CA ILE A 410 -9.63 -14.06 16.45
C ILE A 410 -8.25 -14.68 16.17
N ALA A 411 -7.16 -14.01 16.56
CA ALA A 411 -5.81 -14.57 16.45
C ALA A 411 -5.59 -15.78 17.38
N ASP A 412 -6.18 -15.79 18.58
CA ASP A 412 -6.23 -16.98 19.45
C ASP A 412 -7.04 -18.12 18.81
N ALA A 413 -8.18 -17.80 18.18
CA ALA A 413 -8.98 -18.79 17.45
C ALA A 413 -8.19 -19.41 16.29
N MET A 414 -7.52 -18.60 15.48
CA MET A 414 -6.68 -19.06 14.37
C MET A 414 -5.52 -19.95 14.85
N ARG A 415 -4.87 -19.62 15.98
CA ARG A 415 -3.81 -20.48 16.55
C ARG A 415 -4.35 -21.79 17.16
N GLU A 416 -5.52 -21.78 17.79
CA GLU A 416 -6.05 -22.93 18.55
C GLU A 416 -7.03 -23.84 17.79
N THR A 417 -7.37 -23.50 16.55
CA THR A 417 -8.29 -24.29 15.71
C THR A 417 -7.75 -24.65 14.33
N ILE A 418 -6.68 -24.00 13.86
CA ILE A 418 -5.93 -24.40 12.66
C ILE A 418 -4.77 -25.32 13.07
N THR A 419 -4.50 -26.32 12.25
CA THR A 419 -3.26 -27.13 12.26
C THR A 419 -2.57 -27.02 10.90
N THR A 420 -1.35 -27.54 10.78
CA THR A 420 -0.80 -27.84 9.45
C THR A 420 -1.61 -28.95 8.76
N LEU A 421 -1.42 -29.11 7.44
CA LEU A 421 -2.01 -30.26 6.70
C LEU A 421 -1.48 -31.61 7.21
N ASP A 422 -0.28 -31.63 7.80
CA ASP A 422 0.32 -32.79 8.46
C ASP A 422 -0.26 -33.06 9.88
N GLY A 423 -1.08 -32.12 10.40
CA GLY A 423 -1.73 -32.21 11.72
C GLY A 423 -0.98 -31.53 12.87
N ASP A 424 0.12 -30.83 12.62
CA ASP A 424 0.90 -30.14 13.66
C ASP A 424 0.18 -28.87 14.18
N PRO A 425 0.33 -28.50 15.46
CA PRO A 425 -0.15 -27.21 15.98
C PRO A 425 0.55 -26.00 15.35
N ILE A 426 -0.16 -24.87 15.26
CA ILE A 426 0.41 -23.60 14.79
C ILE A 426 1.14 -22.85 15.92
N ASP A 427 2.34 -22.32 15.65
CA ASP A 427 3.12 -21.52 16.61
C ASP A 427 2.45 -20.17 16.93
N ILE A 428 1.94 -19.46 15.91
CA ILE A 428 1.45 -18.08 15.98
C ILE A 428 0.16 -17.90 15.17
N GLY A 429 -0.85 -17.25 15.74
CA GLY A 429 -2.00 -16.74 14.99
C GLY A 429 -1.94 -15.21 14.86
N ILE A 430 -2.31 -14.67 13.69
CA ILE A 430 -2.40 -13.23 13.43
C ILE A 430 -3.70 -12.87 12.69
N ILE A 431 -4.13 -11.61 12.76
CA ILE A 431 -5.20 -11.07 11.90
C ILE A 431 -5.01 -9.58 11.63
N ASN A 432 -5.37 -9.10 10.44
CA ASN A 432 -5.35 -7.68 10.11
C ASN A 432 -6.59 -6.95 10.66
N ALA A 433 -6.40 -5.75 11.21
CA ALA A 433 -7.52 -4.90 11.66
C ALA A 433 -8.54 -4.59 10.55
N GLY A 434 -8.18 -4.70 9.27
CA GLY A 434 -9.08 -4.55 8.13
C GLY A 434 -10.16 -5.64 8.01
N GLY A 435 -9.84 -6.86 8.44
CA GLY A 435 -10.75 -8.02 8.40
C GLY A 435 -11.88 -7.96 9.44
N ILE A 436 -11.72 -7.20 10.52
CA ILE A 436 -12.62 -7.22 11.68
C ILE A 436 -13.69 -6.13 11.57
N ARG A 437 -14.94 -6.51 11.28
CA ARG A 437 -15.98 -5.57 10.81
C ARG A 437 -17.01 -5.16 11.85
N ALA A 438 -17.06 -5.85 12.98
CA ALA A 438 -17.87 -5.49 14.13
C ALA A 438 -17.14 -5.75 15.46
N ASP A 439 -17.66 -5.14 16.51
CA ASP A 439 -17.33 -5.49 17.90
C ASP A 439 -18.20 -6.69 18.30
N LEU A 440 -17.64 -7.67 19.02
CA LEU A 440 -18.41 -8.79 19.56
C LEU A 440 -18.97 -8.39 20.93
N LEU A 441 -20.23 -7.99 20.96
CA LEU A 441 -20.92 -7.46 22.15
C LEU A 441 -22.16 -8.33 22.46
N PRO A 442 -21.99 -9.48 23.12
CA PRO A 442 -23.03 -10.52 23.19
C PRO A 442 -24.14 -10.15 24.18
N ALA A 443 -25.40 -10.20 23.74
CA ALA A 443 -26.54 -9.88 24.60
C ALA A 443 -26.66 -10.90 25.75
N ASP A 444 -26.60 -10.42 27.00
CA ASP A 444 -26.52 -11.25 28.22
C ASP A 444 -25.42 -12.34 28.15
N GLY A 445 -24.32 -12.06 27.44
CA GLY A 445 -23.21 -13.00 27.24
C GLY A 445 -23.46 -14.09 26.18
N LYS A 446 -24.56 -14.01 25.42
CA LYS A 446 -24.94 -14.99 24.39
C LYS A 446 -24.45 -14.56 23.01
N VAL A 447 -23.53 -15.32 22.42
CA VAL A 447 -23.07 -15.11 21.05
C VAL A 447 -23.95 -15.90 20.10
N THR A 448 -24.43 -15.26 19.03
CA THR A 448 -25.18 -15.92 17.96
C THR A 448 -24.33 -16.21 16.73
N VAL A 449 -24.80 -17.07 15.83
CA VAL A 449 -24.19 -17.27 14.51
C VAL A 449 -24.10 -15.94 13.75
N ALA A 450 -25.15 -15.11 13.81
CA ALA A 450 -25.16 -13.81 13.15
C ALA A 450 -24.05 -12.89 13.67
N ASP A 451 -23.71 -12.92 14.97
CA ASP A 451 -22.64 -12.08 15.52
C ASP A 451 -21.27 -12.46 14.96
N VAL A 452 -20.99 -13.76 14.76
CA VAL A 452 -19.74 -14.24 14.15
C VAL A 452 -19.60 -13.72 12.72
N PHE A 453 -20.64 -13.89 11.88
CA PHE A 453 -20.67 -13.36 10.52
C PHE A 453 -20.61 -11.82 10.49
N LYS A 454 -21.11 -11.13 11.51
CA LYS A 454 -21.04 -9.66 11.61
C LYS A 454 -19.61 -9.17 11.93
N VAL A 455 -18.84 -9.96 12.66
CA VAL A 455 -17.42 -9.70 12.97
C VAL A 455 -16.53 -10.07 11.77
N GLN A 456 -16.77 -11.21 11.13
CA GLN A 456 -16.05 -11.71 9.95
C GLN A 456 -17.03 -12.02 8.79
N PRO A 457 -17.45 -10.99 8.03
CA PRO A 457 -18.46 -11.11 6.97
C PRO A 457 -17.89 -11.52 5.60
N PHE A 458 -16.56 -11.47 5.45
CA PHE A 458 -15.89 -11.59 4.15
C PHE A 458 -15.75 -13.02 3.64
N SER A 459 -16.09 -14.03 4.46
CA SER A 459 -15.93 -15.44 4.08
C SER A 459 -14.51 -15.82 3.68
N ASN A 460 -13.48 -15.16 4.23
CA ASN A 460 -12.11 -15.46 3.80
C ASN A 460 -11.81 -16.94 4.09
N GLU A 461 -11.08 -17.59 3.20
CA GLU A 461 -10.35 -18.79 3.60
C GLU A 461 -9.33 -18.45 4.70
N VAL A 462 -8.90 -19.45 5.45
CA VAL A 462 -7.72 -19.34 6.33
C VAL A 462 -6.62 -20.25 5.84
N GLY A 463 -5.40 -19.96 6.25
CA GLY A 463 -4.24 -20.77 5.93
C GLY A 463 -3.13 -20.59 6.96
N TYR A 464 -1.96 -21.09 6.59
CA TYR A 464 -0.70 -20.76 7.27
C TYR A 464 0.44 -20.60 6.26
N VAL A 465 1.45 -19.86 6.69
CA VAL A 465 2.78 -19.79 6.04
C VAL A 465 3.85 -20.25 7.02
N LYS A 466 5.05 -20.54 6.50
CA LYS A 466 6.26 -20.79 7.29
C LYS A 466 7.21 -19.61 7.09
N MET A 467 7.68 -18.99 8.17
CA MET A 467 8.62 -17.86 8.11
C MET A 467 9.62 -17.88 9.25
N THR A 468 10.80 -17.28 9.05
CA THR A 468 11.82 -17.12 10.11
C THR A 468 11.40 -16.07 11.14
N GLY A 469 11.95 -16.12 12.35
CA GLY A 469 11.73 -15.07 13.36
C GLY A 469 12.16 -13.67 12.91
N ALA A 470 13.19 -13.58 12.05
CA ALA A 470 13.58 -12.32 11.41
C ALA A 470 12.48 -11.78 10.47
N GLN A 471 11.91 -12.64 9.61
CA GLN A 471 10.78 -12.28 8.74
C GLN A 471 9.52 -11.93 9.54
N PHE A 472 9.25 -12.62 10.65
CA PHE A 472 8.15 -12.26 11.56
C PHE A 472 8.37 -10.90 12.23
N LYS A 473 9.61 -10.52 12.57
CA LYS A 473 9.91 -9.14 12.98
C LYS A 473 9.55 -8.16 11.86
N THR A 474 9.98 -8.41 10.62
CA THR A 474 9.66 -7.53 9.47
C THR A 474 8.16 -7.40 9.26
N LEU A 475 7.38 -8.46 9.49
CA LEU A 475 5.91 -8.42 9.45
C LEU A 475 5.32 -7.46 10.50
N LEU A 476 5.83 -7.50 11.74
CA LEU A 476 5.40 -6.58 12.80
C LEU A 476 5.85 -5.13 12.52
N GLU A 477 7.03 -4.90 11.95
CA GLU A 477 7.48 -3.57 11.50
C GLU A 477 6.57 -3.01 10.39
N GLN A 478 6.09 -3.86 9.49
CA GLN A 478 5.13 -3.50 8.44
C GLN A 478 3.73 -3.17 8.96
N GLN A 479 3.43 -3.28 10.27
CA GLN A 479 2.16 -2.76 10.79
C GLN A 479 2.09 -1.23 10.75
N TRP A 480 3.24 -0.54 10.82
CA TRP A 480 3.36 0.87 10.47
C TRP A 480 3.45 1.00 8.95
N LYS A 481 2.84 2.05 8.39
CA LYS A 481 2.72 2.24 6.94
C LYS A 481 3.20 3.64 6.54
N VAL A 482 3.75 3.74 5.34
CA VAL A 482 3.92 5.02 4.66
C VAL A 482 2.56 5.46 4.11
N LEU A 483 2.15 6.70 4.37
CA LEU A 483 0.92 7.26 3.81
C LEU A 483 1.10 7.56 2.32
N GLY A 484 0.19 7.08 1.49
CA GLY A 484 0.28 7.28 0.05
C GLY A 484 -0.64 6.35 -0.74
N LYS A 485 -0.18 5.92 -1.91
CA LYS A 485 -0.94 5.10 -2.86
C LYS A 485 -1.46 3.79 -2.25
N ASP A 486 -0.62 3.10 -1.49
CA ASP A 486 -0.85 1.72 -1.06
C ASP A 486 -1.26 1.60 0.44
N SER A 487 -1.45 2.74 1.12
CA SER A 487 -2.21 2.83 2.37
C SER A 487 -2.69 4.25 2.67
N THR A 488 -3.99 4.39 2.95
CA THR A 488 -4.61 5.60 3.53
C THR A 488 -4.54 5.64 5.05
N ARG A 489 -3.88 4.66 5.70
CA ARG A 489 -3.70 4.60 7.16
C ARG A 489 -2.23 4.42 7.51
N PRO A 490 -1.67 5.19 8.45
CA PRO A 490 -0.25 5.16 8.82
C PRO A 490 0.09 4.00 9.76
N MET A 491 -0.92 3.31 10.27
CA MET A 491 -0.79 2.12 11.09
C MET A 491 -2.01 1.22 10.90
N LEU A 492 -1.76 -0.08 10.71
CA LEU A 492 -2.73 -1.17 10.66
C LEU A 492 -2.23 -2.24 11.64
N LYS A 493 -2.62 -2.11 12.91
CA LYS A 493 -2.20 -3.02 13.98
C LYS A 493 -2.64 -4.45 13.66
N LEU A 494 -1.71 -5.39 13.79
CA LEU A 494 -2.05 -6.82 13.76
C LEU A 494 -2.66 -7.23 15.12
N GLY A 495 -3.77 -7.96 15.08
CA GLY A 495 -4.20 -8.80 16.19
C GLY A 495 -3.29 -10.01 16.28
N LEU A 496 -2.85 -10.38 17.49
CA LEU A 496 -1.87 -11.44 17.73
C LEU A 496 -2.37 -12.43 18.80
N SER A 497 -2.06 -13.71 18.63
CA SER A 497 -2.33 -14.75 19.62
C SER A 497 -1.61 -14.48 20.95
N LYS A 498 -2.21 -14.89 22.07
CA LYS A 498 -1.82 -14.53 23.45
C LYS A 498 -0.43 -15.00 23.89
N ASN A 499 0.21 -15.86 23.10
CA ASN A 499 1.59 -16.27 23.32
C ASN A 499 2.62 -15.29 22.72
N VAL A 500 2.20 -14.38 21.84
CA VAL A 500 3.07 -13.36 21.23
C VAL A 500 2.97 -12.06 22.01
N ARG A 501 4.11 -11.57 22.50
CA ARG A 501 4.24 -10.22 23.09
C ARG A 501 5.36 -9.48 22.37
N TYR A 502 5.27 -8.16 22.27
CA TYR A 502 6.37 -7.37 21.73
C TYR A 502 6.46 -5.98 22.36
N THR A 503 7.67 -5.45 22.43
CA THR A 503 7.92 -4.04 22.75
C THR A 503 8.35 -3.29 21.49
N PHE A 504 8.06 -2.01 21.43
CA PHE A 504 8.54 -1.15 20.35
C PHE A 504 8.92 0.25 20.84
N ASP A 505 9.87 0.89 20.17
CA ASP A 505 10.22 2.28 20.41
C ASP A 505 9.69 3.16 19.27
N PRO A 506 8.64 3.97 19.51
CA PRO A 506 8.05 4.84 18.50
C PRO A 506 8.96 6.03 18.09
N SER A 507 10.07 6.26 18.78
CA SER A 507 11.06 7.26 18.36
C SER A 507 11.97 6.78 17.22
N LYS A 508 11.99 5.47 16.93
CA LYS A 508 12.87 4.87 15.92
C LYS A 508 12.31 4.95 14.49
N PRO A 509 13.18 4.86 13.47
CA PRO A 509 12.79 4.68 12.07
C PRO A 509 11.84 3.49 11.87
N MET A 510 11.02 3.56 10.82
CA MET A 510 10.15 2.43 10.43
C MET A 510 11.04 1.28 9.94
N GLY A 511 10.84 0.05 10.45
CA GLY A 511 11.77 -1.07 10.24
C GLY A 511 12.71 -1.33 11.44
N GLU A 512 12.82 -0.38 12.36
CA GLU A 512 13.66 -0.50 13.57
C GLU A 512 12.87 -0.39 14.89
N ARG A 513 11.54 -0.28 14.83
CA ARG A 513 10.71 0.05 16.00
C ARG A 513 10.56 -1.10 16.95
N VAL A 514 10.32 -2.31 16.47
CA VAL A 514 10.14 -3.48 17.33
C VAL A 514 11.47 -3.78 18.02
N THR A 515 11.51 -3.53 19.33
CA THR A 515 12.71 -3.65 20.16
C THR A 515 12.87 -5.04 20.76
N SER A 516 11.78 -5.78 20.93
CA SER A 516 11.78 -7.16 21.42
C SER A 516 10.51 -7.89 21.01
N ILE A 517 10.59 -9.20 20.80
CA ILE A 517 9.46 -10.10 20.55
C ILE A 517 9.64 -11.33 21.42
N LEU A 518 8.60 -11.71 22.16
CA LEU A 518 8.52 -12.93 22.95
C LEU A 518 7.46 -13.87 22.35
N ILE A 519 7.81 -15.14 22.19
CA ILE A 519 6.90 -16.23 21.81
C ILE A 519 6.86 -17.22 22.98
N ASP A 520 5.66 -17.46 23.52
CA ASP A 520 5.42 -18.29 24.72
C ASP A 520 6.30 -17.87 25.93
N GLY A 521 6.63 -16.58 26.00
CA GLY A 521 7.43 -15.94 27.06
C GLY A 521 8.95 -15.91 26.82
N ALA A 522 9.47 -16.60 25.81
CA ALA A 522 10.89 -16.61 25.46
C ALA A 522 11.18 -15.66 24.26
N PRO A 523 12.37 -15.03 24.19
CA PRO A 523 12.78 -14.26 23.01
C PRO A 523 12.64 -15.04 21.70
N ILE A 524 12.18 -14.38 20.64
CA ILE A 524 12.11 -14.98 19.31
C ILE A 524 13.52 -15.33 18.81
N ASP A 525 13.70 -16.53 18.29
CA ASP A 525 14.91 -16.92 17.59
C ASP A 525 14.80 -16.40 16.15
N PRO A 526 15.71 -15.50 15.68
CA PRO A 526 15.60 -14.90 14.36
C PRO A 526 15.81 -15.90 13.21
N ALA A 527 16.46 -17.03 13.46
CA ALA A 527 16.74 -18.09 12.49
C ALA A 527 15.75 -19.26 12.56
N LYS A 528 15.08 -19.49 13.70
CA LYS A 528 14.01 -20.50 13.79
C LYS A 528 12.87 -20.15 12.82
N THR A 529 12.38 -21.16 12.10
CA THR A 529 11.12 -21.10 11.36
C THR A 529 9.92 -21.33 12.29
N TYR A 530 8.90 -20.49 12.17
CA TYR A 530 7.61 -20.57 12.85
C TYR A 530 6.48 -20.75 11.83
N THR A 531 5.43 -21.45 12.21
CA THR A 531 4.16 -21.50 11.49
C THR A 531 3.26 -20.33 11.92
N VAL A 532 2.71 -19.60 10.94
CA VAL A 532 1.91 -18.40 11.18
C VAL A 532 0.59 -18.52 10.44
N SER A 533 -0.54 -18.59 11.18
CA SER A 533 -1.89 -18.70 10.60
C SER A 533 -2.66 -17.39 10.58
N SER A 534 -3.49 -17.22 9.54
CA SER A 534 -4.38 -16.06 9.34
C SER A 534 -5.36 -16.34 8.18
N VAL A 535 -6.22 -15.36 7.85
CA VAL A 535 -6.95 -15.30 6.57
C VAL A 535 -6.00 -15.21 5.36
N THR A 536 -6.35 -15.86 4.25
CA THR A 536 -5.52 -15.88 3.02
C THR A 536 -5.29 -14.49 2.45
N PHE A 537 -6.25 -13.58 2.54
CA PHE A 537 -6.06 -12.15 2.21
C PHE A 537 -4.80 -11.54 2.84
N LEU A 538 -4.55 -11.78 4.13
CA LEU A 538 -3.36 -11.27 4.78
C LEU A 538 -2.14 -12.09 4.36
N LEU A 539 -2.22 -13.42 4.34
CA LEU A 539 -1.10 -14.31 4.00
C LEU A 539 -0.56 -14.12 2.57
N SER A 540 -1.36 -13.60 1.65
CA SER A 540 -0.94 -13.18 0.30
C SER A 540 -0.39 -11.73 0.25
N GLY A 541 -0.14 -11.11 1.41
CA GLY A 541 0.39 -9.76 1.56
C GLY A 541 -0.62 -8.64 1.31
N GLY A 542 -1.91 -8.88 1.56
CA GLY A 542 -2.95 -7.85 1.67
C GLY A 542 -2.66 -6.85 2.79
N ASP A 543 -3.41 -5.73 2.83
CA ASP A 543 -3.13 -4.56 3.69
C ASP A 543 -1.66 -4.08 3.61
N SER A 544 -0.98 -4.31 2.47
CA SER A 544 0.42 -3.93 2.19
C SER A 544 1.41 -4.48 3.23
N PHE A 545 1.28 -5.77 3.56
CA PHE A 545 2.25 -6.54 4.36
C PHE A 545 3.19 -7.34 3.43
N ASP A 546 3.98 -6.61 2.66
CA ASP A 546 4.73 -7.14 1.51
C ASP A 546 5.79 -8.19 1.84
N VAL A 547 6.20 -8.37 3.11
CA VAL A 547 7.10 -9.48 3.48
C VAL A 547 6.47 -10.85 3.16
N LEU A 548 5.14 -10.95 3.22
CA LEU A 548 4.40 -12.18 2.90
C LEU A 548 4.44 -12.53 1.40
N LYS A 549 4.81 -11.57 0.55
CA LYS A 549 5.03 -11.75 -0.91
C LYS A 549 6.45 -12.22 -1.24
N ASP A 550 7.34 -12.31 -0.25
CA ASP A 550 8.66 -12.93 -0.43
C ASP A 550 8.49 -14.38 -0.91
N PRO A 551 9.12 -14.81 -2.02
CA PRO A 551 8.94 -16.17 -2.55
C PRO A 551 9.25 -17.30 -1.55
N SER A 552 10.11 -17.06 -0.57
CA SER A 552 10.43 -18.03 0.49
C SER A 552 9.31 -18.20 1.53
N ILE A 553 8.37 -17.25 1.60
CA ILE A 553 7.17 -17.31 2.45
C ILE A 553 5.94 -17.67 1.60
N ALA A 554 5.72 -16.97 0.48
CA ALA A 554 4.59 -17.21 -0.42
C ALA A 554 4.56 -18.65 -0.94
N GLY A 555 5.72 -19.21 -1.32
CA GLY A 555 5.85 -20.62 -1.72
C GLY A 555 5.59 -21.65 -0.61
N THR A 556 5.33 -21.21 0.63
CA THR A 556 4.96 -22.06 1.77
C THR A 556 3.50 -21.92 2.19
N LEU A 557 2.73 -21.03 1.53
CA LEU A 557 1.31 -20.86 1.81
C LEU A 557 0.54 -22.17 1.61
N LYS A 558 -0.27 -22.51 2.61
CA LYS A 558 -1.26 -23.56 2.56
C LYS A 558 -2.58 -23.05 3.13
N THR A 559 -3.59 -22.97 2.28
CA THR A 559 -4.99 -22.83 2.69
C THR A 559 -5.41 -24.05 3.49
N ILE A 560 -6.31 -23.86 4.46
CA ILE A 560 -7.08 -24.92 5.11
C ILE A 560 -8.49 -24.87 4.50
N PRO A 561 -8.82 -25.81 3.59
CA PRO A 561 -10.05 -25.69 2.82
C PRO A 561 -11.27 -26.23 3.58
N ASP A 562 -12.44 -26.17 2.91
CA ASP A 562 -13.77 -26.53 3.41
C ASP A 562 -14.25 -25.72 4.64
N ARG A 563 -13.48 -24.73 5.10
CA ARG A 563 -13.77 -23.92 6.29
C ARG A 563 -13.26 -22.49 6.17
N LEU A 564 -14.14 -21.55 6.49
CA LEU A 564 -13.88 -20.12 6.33
C LEU A 564 -13.58 -19.47 7.68
N ASP A 565 -13.07 -18.25 7.67
CA ASP A 565 -12.50 -17.56 8.83
C ASP A 565 -13.47 -17.44 10.02
N ARG A 566 -14.72 -17.09 9.70
CA ARG A 566 -15.91 -17.17 10.55
C ARG A 566 -16.20 -18.55 11.14
N ASP A 567 -15.98 -19.64 10.41
CA ASP A 567 -16.36 -20.99 10.84
C ASP A 567 -15.35 -21.52 11.87
N PHE A 568 -14.07 -21.22 11.68
CA PHE A 568 -13.03 -21.42 12.71
C PHE A 568 -13.30 -20.58 13.96
N PHE A 569 -13.66 -19.30 13.81
CA PHE A 569 -13.97 -18.44 14.94
C PHE A 569 -15.24 -18.90 15.70
N GLY A 570 -16.30 -19.30 14.99
CA GLY A 570 -17.50 -19.89 15.58
C GLY A 570 -17.25 -21.22 16.30
N ALA A 571 -16.40 -22.08 15.73
CA ALA A 571 -15.96 -23.33 16.37
C ALA A 571 -15.13 -23.06 17.63
N TYR A 572 -14.22 -22.07 17.60
CA TYR A 572 -13.45 -21.62 18.76
C TYR A 572 -14.35 -21.12 19.89
N LEU A 573 -15.35 -20.28 19.57
CA LEU A 573 -16.33 -19.77 20.54
C LEU A 573 -17.19 -20.89 21.13
N THR A 574 -17.61 -21.85 20.31
CA THR A 574 -18.37 -23.03 20.78
C THR A 574 -17.54 -23.90 21.73
N LYS A 575 -16.22 -24.01 21.49
CA LYS A 575 -15.26 -24.72 22.35
C LYS A 575 -14.91 -23.94 23.62
N ASN A 576 -14.97 -22.61 23.58
CA ASN A 576 -14.63 -21.69 24.69
C ASN A 576 -15.83 -20.76 25.04
N PRO A 577 -16.99 -21.29 25.44
CA PRO A 577 -18.25 -20.53 25.48
C PRO A 577 -18.28 -19.38 26.50
N THR A 578 -17.36 -19.38 27.47
CA THR A 578 -17.22 -18.37 28.53
C THR A 578 -15.96 -17.51 28.39
N VAL A 579 -15.36 -17.45 27.20
CA VAL A 579 -14.12 -16.70 26.95
C VAL A 579 -14.26 -15.21 27.28
N GLN A 580 -13.22 -14.64 27.90
CA GLN A 580 -13.19 -13.26 28.38
C GLN A 580 -12.08 -12.44 27.71
N PRO A 581 -12.23 -11.10 27.61
CA PRO A 581 -11.19 -10.19 27.13
C PRO A 581 -9.89 -10.29 27.93
N ARG A 582 -8.76 -10.03 27.27
CA ARG A 582 -7.45 -9.91 27.93
C ARG A 582 -7.43 -8.65 28.81
N GLU A 583 -6.88 -8.76 30.02
CA GLU A 583 -6.73 -7.61 30.94
C GLU A 583 -5.55 -6.69 30.58
N THR A 584 -4.61 -7.15 29.75
CA THR A 584 -3.41 -6.42 29.36
C THR A 584 -3.15 -6.52 27.85
N LYS A 585 -2.67 -5.42 27.27
CA LYS A 585 -2.12 -5.41 25.90
C LYS A 585 -0.86 -6.27 25.83
N GLN A 586 -0.68 -6.97 24.73
CA GLN A 586 0.51 -7.77 24.45
C GLN A 586 1.61 -6.96 23.75
N SER A 587 1.25 -5.79 23.22
CA SER A 587 2.16 -4.82 22.62
C SER A 587 2.30 -3.56 23.50
N VAL A 588 3.55 -3.16 23.79
CA VAL A 588 3.84 -2.00 24.66
C VAL A 588 4.91 -1.10 24.05
N GLY A 589 4.61 0.19 23.96
CA GLY A 589 5.55 1.20 23.48
C GLY A 589 6.48 1.67 24.60
N VAL A 590 7.79 1.46 24.41
CA VAL A 590 8.86 1.80 25.36
C VAL A 590 9.96 2.56 24.63
N SER A 591 10.12 3.85 24.95
CA SER A 591 11.32 4.61 24.56
C SER A 591 12.23 4.76 25.80
N LEU A 592 13.44 4.21 25.71
CA LEU A 592 14.45 4.25 26.77
C LEU A 592 15.65 5.07 26.30
N THR A 593 15.98 6.12 27.04
CA THR A 593 17.24 6.87 26.87
C THR A 593 17.97 6.88 28.21
N ALA A 594 19.30 6.80 28.21
CA ALA A 594 20.09 6.81 29.45
C ALA A 594 21.47 7.41 29.27
N ASP A 595 21.85 8.27 30.22
CA ASP A 595 23.20 8.79 30.38
C ASP A 595 23.97 7.86 31.34
N VAL A 596 25.10 7.30 30.91
CA VAL A 596 25.90 6.34 31.71
C VAL A 596 27.20 6.98 32.18
N ALA A 597 27.40 7.01 33.50
CA ALA A 597 28.60 7.50 34.17
C ALA A 597 29.19 6.38 35.06
N GLY A 598 30.23 5.72 34.56
CA GLY A 598 30.82 4.54 35.21
C GLY A 598 29.79 3.41 35.37
N ASN A 599 29.54 3.00 36.62
CA ASN A 599 28.56 1.98 36.96
C ASN A 599 27.14 2.53 37.23
N THR A 600 26.87 3.80 36.93
CA THR A 600 25.57 4.44 37.17
C THR A 600 24.91 4.86 35.86
N ALA A 601 23.63 4.50 35.68
CA ALA A 601 22.78 4.92 34.59
C ALA A 601 21.70 5.89 35.09
N SER A 602 21.59 7.06 34.47
CA SER A 602 20.45 7.98 34.63
C SER A 602 19.55 7.86 33.40
N ALA A 603 18.45 7.13 33.55
CA ALA A 603 17.52 6.79 32.48
C ALA A 603 16.24 7.64 32.50
N LYS A 604 15.66 7.85 31.31
CA LYS A 604 14.32 8.39 31.08
C LYS A 604 13.52 7.38 30.26
N VAL A 605 12.36 6.99 30.77
CA VAL A 605 11.50 5.95 30.20
C VAL A 605 10.15 6.57 29.82
N SER A 606 9.82 6.57 28.53
CA SER A 606 8.49 6.94 28.04
C SER A 606 7.68 5.70 27.71
N LEU A 607 6.43 5.62 28.19
CA LEU A 607 5.56 4.46 28.02
C LEU A 607 4.24 4.82 27.33
N ARG A 608 3.78 3.97 26.41
CA ARG A 608 2.46 4.04 25.75
C ARG A 608 1.93 2.67 25.37
N GLY A 609 0.66 2.57 24.99
CA GLY A 609 0.00 1.28 24.69
C GLY A 609 -0.30 0.46 25.95
N LEU A 610 -0.56 1.11 27.09
CA LEU A 610 -0.74 0.46 28.40
C LEU A 610 -2.20 0.01 28.68
N SER A 611 -3.16 0.41 27.83
CA SER A 611 -4.59 0.19 28.04
C SER A 611 -5.34 -0.13 26.74
N PHE A 612 -6.42 -0.90 26.83
CA PHE A 612 -7.35 -1.07 25.71
C PHE A 612 -8.25 0.17 25.54
N SER A 613 -8.71 0.39 24.32
CA SER A 613 -9.44 1.61 23.93
C SER A 613 -10.95 1.53 24.12
N GLY A 614 -11.54 0.34 24.16
CA GLY A 614 -12.99 0.14 24.19
C GLY A 614 -13.64 0.55 25.51
N GLU A 615 -14.96 0.50 25.50
CA GLU A 615 -15.82 0.86 26.63
C GLU A 615 -16.00 -0.36 27.55
N GLY A 616 -15.70 -0.20 28.84
CA GLY A 616 -15.69 -1.31 29.81
C GLY A 616 -14.47 -2.23 29.74
N GLU A 617 -13.60 -2.10 28.72
CA GLU A 617 -12.36 -2.86 28.61
C GLU A 617 -11.30 -2.45 29.67
N ALA A 618 -10.34 -3.33 29.92
CA ALA A 618 -9.31 -3.13 30.92
C ALA A 618 -8.37 -1.95 30.62
N ARG A 619 -8.08 -1.15 31.65
CA ARG A 619 -7.23 0.04 31.59
C ARG A 619 -6.29 0.10 32.78
N THR A 620 -4.99 0.15 32.52
CA THR A 620 -3.94 0.39 33.52
C THR A 620 -4.08 1.82 34.05
N LYS A 621 -4.07 2.01 35.38
CA LYS A 621 -4.18 3.32 36.04
C LYS A 621 -2.85 3.83 36.56
N ASP A 622 -1.99 2.92 36.99
CA ASP A 622 -0.64 3.19 37.47
C ASP A 622 0.34 2.17 36.90
N VAL A 623 1.53 2.62 36.55
CA VAL A 623 2.67 1.75 36.23
C VAL A 623 3.76 1.86 37.29
N THR A 624 4.38 0.72 37.57
CA THR A 624 5.60 0.60 38.37
C THR A 624 6.74 0.20 37.44
N VAL A 625 7.70 1.09 37.24
CA VAL A 625 8.87 0.87 36.38
C VAL A 625 10.09 0.63 37.24
N LYS A 626 10.89 -0.38 36.90
CA LYS A 626 12.15 -0.69 37.58
C LYS A 626 13.31 -0.68 36.61
N LEU A 627 14.46 -0.16 37.04
CA LEU A 627 15.75 -0.29 36.37
C LEU A 627 16.73 -0.95 37.35
N GLY A 628 16.94 -2.25 37.20
CA GLY A 628 17.51 -3.07 38.28
C GLY A 628 16.69 -2.95 39.57
N ASP A 629 17.37 -2.74 40.70
CA ASP A 629 16.72 -2.58 42.02
C ASP A 629 15.91 -1.28 42.17
N VAL A 630 16.17 -0.25 41.35
CA VAL A 630 15.58 1.08 41.52
C VAL A 630 14.20 1.14 40.87
N THR A 631 13.19 1.56 41.65
CA THR A 631 11.77 1.56 41.24
C THR A 631 11.18 2.97 41.29
N ALA A 632 10.37 3.33 40.30
CA ALA A 632 9.54 4.54 40.27
C ALA A 632 8.10 4.18 39.84
N THR A 633 7.12 5.01 40.22
CA THR A 633 5.72 4.84 39.82
C THR A 633 5.19 6.08 39.10
N ALA A 634 4.24 5.87 38.18
CA ALA A 634 3.60 6.96 37.45
C ALA A 634 2.14 6.66 37.14
N LYS A 635 1.32 7.72 37.08
CA LYS A 635 -0.07 7.66 36.62
C LYS A 635 -0.11 7.41 35.11
N VAL A 636 -1.08 6.63 34.68
CA VAL A 636 -1.34 6.37 33.25
C VAL A 636 -2.52 7.22 32.79
N ASN A 637 -2.27 8.08 31.82
CA ASN A 637 -3.28 8.83 31.11
C ASN A 637 -4.09 7.89 30.20
N ASN A 638 -5.40 7.95 30.34
CA ASN A 638 -6.37 7.07 29.71
C ASN A 638 -7.45 7.84 28.93
N THR A 639 -7.22 9.13 28.63
CA THR A 639 -8.09 9.87 27.70
C THR A 639 -8.03 9.23 26.30
N LEU A 640 -9.05 9.54 25.50
CA LEU A 640 -9.07 9.28 24.05
C LEU A 640 -8.65 10.55 23.28
N GLU A 641 -8.00 11.50 23.98
CA GLU A 641 -7.68 12.85 23.50
C GLU A 641 -6.20 12.93 23.06
N ASP A 642 -5.89 12.23 21.98
CA ASP A 642 -4.68 12.44 21.16
C ASP A 642 -5.16 12.93 19.79
N ALA A 643 -4.54 14.00 19.28
CA ALA A 643 -4.95 14.67 18.04
C ALA A 643 -4.92 13.76 16.79
N ASN A 644 -4.11 12.70 16.82
CA ASN A 644 -3.86 11.82 15.69
C ASN A 644 -4.14 10.33 15.98
N ALA A 645 -4.17 9.86 17.24
CA ALA A 645 -4.45 8.45 17.57
C ALA A 645 -5.82 7.89 17.14
N ALA A 646 -6.60 8.69 16.42
CA ALA A 646 -8.02 8.56 16.17
C ALA A 646 -8.39 8.91 14.71
N ASN A 647 -7.46 8.80 13.76
CA ASN A 647 -7.71 9.03 12.33
C ASN A 647 -6.60 8.44 11.42
N GLU A 648 -6.80 8.60 10.11
CA GLU A 648 -5.85 8.38 9.00
C GLU A 648 -4.55 9.19 9.05
N ASN A 649 -4.34 10.03 10.06
CA ASN A 649 -3.08 10.73 10.33
C ASN A 649 -2.40 10.27 11.63
N ALA A 650 -2.76 9.09 12.18
CA ALA A 650 -2.15 8.42 13.33
C ALA A 650 -0.63 8.15 13.18
N ILE A 651 0.18 9.20 13.30
CA ILE A 651 1.64 9.10 13.39
C ILE A 651 2.00 8.05 14.45
N VAL A 652 3.11 7.34 14.19
CA VAL A 652 3.88 6.44 15.07
C VAL A 652 3.81 6.72 16.58
N THR A 653 3.65 7.98 16.97
CA THR A 653 3.39 8.43 18.34
C THR A 653 2.17 7.78 19.01
N ALA A 654 1.23 7.21 18.26
CA ALA A 654 -0.07 6.77 18.76
C ALA A 654 -0.32 5.25 18.69
N ASP A 655 -0.04 4.53 19.78
CA ASP A 655 -0.51 3.14 20.02
C ASP A 655 -1.81 3.12 20.86
N GLY A 656 -2.65 4.14 20.65
CA GLY A 656 -3.89 4.35 21.38
C GLY A 656 -3.70 4.65 22.87
N VAL A 657 -4.69 4.22 23.65
CA VAL A 657 -4.89 4.59 25.05
C VAL A 657 -3.82 4.00 25.99
N GLY A 658 -3.54 4.72 27.06
CA GLY A 658 -2.66 4.29 28.14
C GLY A 658 -1.23 4.74 27.89
N TYR A 659 -0.90 5.97 28.26
CA TYR A 659 0.46 6.51 28.17
C TYR A 659 0.82 7.28 29.45
N VAL A 660 2.09 7.61 29.64
CA VAL A 660 2.55 8.44 30.77
C VAL A 660 2.92 9.82 30.24
N ASP A 661 2.34 10.89 30.79
CA ASP A 661 2.43 12.26 30.25
C ASP A 661 3.85 12.84 30.24
N ALA A 662 4.75 12.34 31.09
CA ALA A 662 6.14 12.77 31.19
C ALA A 662 7.08 11.56 31.34
N PRO A 663 8.31 11.59 30.79
CA PRO A 663 9.26 10.49 30.91
C PRO A 663 9.63 10.19 32.37
N ILE A 664 9.48 8.94 32.77
CA ILE A 664 9.81 8.45 34.12
C ILE A 664 11.33 8.47 34.25
N SER A 665 11.85 9.28 35.17
CA SER A 665 13.28 9.42 35.42
C SER A 665 13.73 8.49 36.54
N LEU A 666 14.76 7.69 36.26
CA LEU A 666 15.34 6.68 37.15
C LEU A 666 16.87 6.85 37.16
N THR A 667 17.51 6.75 38.33
CA THR A 667 18.98 6.67 38.41
C THR A 667 19.36 5.41 39.18
N ALA A 668 20.04 4.48 38.52
CA ALA A 668 20.38 3.17 39.06
C ALA A 668 21.90 2.91 38.99
N THR A 669 22.47 2.37 40.05
CA THR A 669 23.90 2.08 40.19
C THR A 669 24.13 0.58 40.32
N ALA A 670 24.88 -0.02 39.41
CA ALA A 670 25.16 -1.46 39.43
C ALA A 670 26.09 -1.86 40.58
N GLN A 671 25.74 -2.96 41.26
CA GLN A 671 26.59 -3.57 42.29
C GLN A 671 27.74 -4.38 41.66
N CYS A 672 28.80 -3.68 41.30
CA CYS A 672 30.01 -4.25 40.71
C CYS A 672 30.72 -5.24 41.65
N LYS A 673 30.63 -6.54 41.36
CA LYS A 673 31.37 -7.61 42.06
C LYS A 673 32.71 -7.94 41.39
N THR A 674 32.82 -7.67 40.09
CA THR A 674 34.00 -7.84 39.23
C THR A 674 34.03 -6.73 38.19
N ALA A 675 35.18 -6.52 37.54
CA ALA A 675 35.23 -5.64 36.37
C ALA A 675 34.49 -6.27 35.18
N GLY A 676 33.87 -5.43 34.33
CA GLY A 676 33.09 -5.87 33.16
C GLY A 676 31.85 -5.01 32.92
N THR A 677 30.98 -5.44 32.02
CA THR A 677 29.67 -4.80 31.78
C THR A 677 28.60 -5.46 32.67
N VAL A 678 27.72 -4.66 33.25
CA VAL A 678 26.53 -5.15 33.98
C VAL A 678 25.28 -4.59 33.32
N HIS A 679 24.38 -5.48 32.92
CA HIS A 679 23.06 -5.11 32.41
C HIS A 679 22.12 -4.77 33.58
N LEU A 680 21.49 -3.60 33.53
CA LEU A 680 20.41 -3.20 34.44
C LEU A 680 19.07 -3.39 33.70
N PRO A 681 18.29 -4.46 33.96
CA PRO A 681 17.07 -4.74 33.22
C PRO A 681 15.98 -3.70 33.53
N LEU A 682 15.19 -3.37 32.51
CA LEU A 682 14.01 -2.52 32.58
C LEU A 682 12.75 -3.39 32.65
N THR A 683 11.95 -3.25 33.71
CA THR A 683 10.64 -3.91 33.83
C THR A 683 9.52 -2.91 34.09
N VAL A 684 8.31 -3.27 33.66
CA VAL A 684 7.09 -2.45 33.81
C VAL A 684 5.95 -3.35 34.29
N LEU A 685 5.38 -3.02 35.45
CA LEU A 685 4.21 -3.68 36.05
C LEU A 685 3.03 -2.71 36.10
N ASN A 686 1.79 -3.21 36.04
CA ASN A 686 0.58 -2.41 36.31
C ASN A 686 0.25 -2.33 37.83
N GLU A 687 -0.85 -1.66 38.21
CA GLU A 687 -1.26 -1.51 39.61
C GLU A 687 -1.57 -2.83 40.34
N ALA A 688 -1.82 -3.92 39.61
CA ALA A 688 -2.07 -5.25 40.15
C ALA A 688 -0.80 -6.11 40.25
N GLY A 689 0.36 -5.56 39.86
CA GLY A 689 1.63 -6.29 39.79
C GLY A 689 1.76 -7.22 38.57
N VAL A 690 0.83 -7.14 37.62
CA VAL A 690 0.91 -7.90 36.36
C VAL A 690 1.96 -7.26 35.45
N GLU A 691 2.81 -8.09 34.88
CA GLU A 691 3.89 -7.67 34.02
C GLU A 691 3.39 -7.20 32.64
N LEU A 692 3.70 -5.96 32.29
CA LEU A 692 3.50 -5.36 30.97
C LEU A 692 4.77 -5.51 30.12
N VAL A 693 5.94 -5.37 30.73
CA VAL A 693 7.27 -5.60 30.13
C VAL A 693 8.16 -6.28 31.17
N GLY A 694 8.69 -7.46 30.83
CA GLY A 694 9.53 -8.27 31.71
C GLY A 694 11.01 -8.30 31.33
N GLU A 695 11.84 -8.86 32.20
CA GLU A 695 13.29 -9.01 31.97
C GLU A 695 13.59 -9.82 30.70
N ALA A 696 12.73 -10.79 30.38
CA ALA A 696 12.81 -11.58 29.14
C ALA A 696 12.76 -10.72 27.87
N ALA A 697 12.18 -9.51 27.90
CA ALA A 697 12.20 -8.59 26.78
C ALA A 697 13.60 -8.04 26.44
N GLY A 698 14.60 -8.18 27.33
CA GLY A 698 15.97 -7.74 27.09
C GLY A 698 16.16 -6.22 27.01
N LEU A 699 15.16 -5.44 27.43
CA LEU A 699 15.29 -3.99 27.58
C LEU A 699 16.02 -3.68 28.89
N GLY A 700 16.92 -2.70 28.86
CA GLY A 700 17.71 -2.29 30.01
C GLY A 700 18.83 -1.34 29.64
N VAL A 701 19.73 -1.05 30.58
CA VAL A 701 20.91 -0.20 30.36
C VAL A 701 22.17 -0.95 30.79
N ASP A 702 23.13 -1.07 29.88
CA ASP A 702 24.45 -1.62 30.17
C ASP A 702 25.34 -0.55 30.82
N VAL A 703 25.99 -0.88 31.94
CA VAL A 703 26.91 0.03 32.65
C VAL A 703 28.28 -0.62 32.89
N ALA A 704 29.32 0.20 32.95
CA ALA A 704 30.70 -0.26 33.04
C ALA A 704 31.18 -0.33 34.50
N CYS A 705 31.53 -1.53 34.95
CA CYS A 705 32.13 -1.76 36.26
C CYS A 705 33.66 -1.72 36.18
N THR A 706 34.26 -0.71 36.81
CA THR A 706 35.70 -0.63 37.11
C THR A 706 35.97 -0.97 38.59
N PRO A 707 37.14 -1.54 38.94
CA PRO A 707 37.53 -1.73 40.34
C PRO A 707 37.72 -0.39 41.06
N ALA A 708 37.27 -0.30 42.32
CA ALA A 708 37.40 0.94 43.10
C ALA A 708 38.82 1.12 43.67
N GLY A 709 39.54 2.14 43.19
CA GLY A 709 40.72 2.68 43.88
C GLY A 709 41.76 3.36 42.97
N GLY A 710 41.97 4.67 43.17
CA GLY A 710 43.15 5.41 42.70
C GLY A 710 42.84 6.69 41.92
N ASP A 711 42.99 7.85 42.58
CA ASP A 711 43.19 9.14 41.90
C ASP A 711 44.59 9.22 41.29
N SER A 712 44.71 9.88 40.13
CA SER A 712 45.92 10.63 39.75
C SER A 712 45.64 11.58 38.59
N ASP A 713 45.87 12.88 38.79
CA ASP A 713 45.82 13.91 37.75
C ASP A 713 47.02 13.86 36.78
N GLU A 714 46.80 14.49 35.62
CA GLU A 714 47.75 15.13 34.68
C GLU A 714 49.15 14.53 34.40
N GLY A 715 49.45 14.40 33.09
CA GLY A 715 50.79 14.07 32.61
C GLY A 715 50.97 14.29 31.10
N GLU A 716 51.21 15.54 30.68
CA GLU A 716 51.61 15.83 29.30
C GLU A 716 52.97 15.21 28.92
N GLN A 717 53.01 14.52 27.78
CA GLN A 717 54.13 14.62 26.85
C GLN A 717 53.73 14.12 25.44
N GLY A 718 54.05 14.92 24.42
CA GLY A 718 53.52 14.74 23.07
C GLY A 718 54.34 13.81 22.17
N GLY A 719 53.70 13.36 21.09
CA GLY A 719 54.31 12.71 19.94
C GLY A 719 53.69 13.26 18.64
N ASP A 720 54.53 13.60 17.67
CA ASP A 720 54.11 14.32 16.45
C ASP A 720 53.43 13.42 15.41
N HIS A 721 52.09 13.42 15.43
CA HIS A 721 51.27 13.18 14.25
C HIS A 721 50.19 14.27 14.21
N GLY A 722 50.28 15.18 13.22
CA GLY A 722 49.50 16.42 13.15
C GLY A 722 48.01 16.26 13.43
N GLN A 723 47.60 16.65 14.63
CA GLN A 723 46.22 16.53 15.10
C GLN A 723 45.33 17.58 14.43
N CYS A 724 44.18 17.13 13.95
CA CYS A 724 43.11 18.02 13.47
C CYS A 724 42.58 18.82 14.67
N MET A 725 42.92 20.12 14.74
CA MET A 725 42.48 21.01 15.81
C MET A 725 41.22 21.77 15.38
N VAL A 726 40.12 21.51 16.07
CA VAL A 726 38.86 22.26 15.92
C VAL A 726 39.05 23.67 16.51
N MET A 727 38.46 24.68 15.86
CA MET A 727 38.53 26.08 16.30
C MET A 727 37.76 26.34 17.58
N ASP A 728 38.11 27.41 18.30
CA ASP A 728 37.31 27.90 19.44
C ASP A 728 35.89 28.27 18.99
N ARG A 729 34.89 27.75 19.69
CA ARG A 729 33.49 27.96 19.35
C ARG A 729 33.01 29.37 19.72
N PRO A 730 32.37 30.13 18.81
CA PRO A 730 31.82 31.45 19.11
C PRO A 730 30.85 31.44 20.30
N ALA A 731 31.00 32.43 21.20
CA ALA A 731 30.27 32.47 22.47
C ALA A 731 28.74 32.67 22.34
N LYS A 732 28.23 32.97 21.13
CA LYS A 732 26.81 33.01 20.77
C LYS A 732 26.64 32.64 19.30
N PRO A 733 25.69 31.76 18.95
CA PRO A 733 25.19 31.62 17.59
C PRO A 733 24.68 32.94 16.99
N ALA A 734 24.84 33.08 15.69
CA ALA A 734 24.26 34.13 14.90
C ALA A 734 22.72 34.01 14.80
N ARG A 735 22.09 35.06 14.26
CA ARG A 735 20.65 35.07 14.02
C ARG A 735 20.30 34.17 12.83
N ALA A 736 19.33 33.30 13.00
CA ALA A 736 18.69 32.53 11.93
C ALA A 736 18.08 33.44 10.84
N THR A 737 18.35 33.17 9.57
CA THR A 737 17.91 33.97 8.41
C THR A 737 17.00 33.22 7.44
N GLY A 738 17.02 31.89 7.43
CA GLY A 738 16.32 31.04 6.45
C GLY A 738 16.86 31.09 5.01
N LYS A 739 18.00 31.76 4.76
CA LYS A 739 18.66 31.73 3.44
C LYS A 739 19.45 30.44 3.26
N LEU A 740 19.40 29.85 2.05
CA LEU A 740 20.24 28.70 1.68
C LEU A 740 21.74 29.05 1.81
N GLY A 741 22.51 28.15 2.42
CA GLY A 741 23.96 28.30 2.66
C GLY A 741 24.34 29.35 3.72
N GLU A 742 23.40 29.95 4.43
CA GLU A 742 23.64 31.06 5.35
C GLU A 742 23.75 30.57 6.81
N ALA A 743 24.91 30.78 7.43
CA ALA A 743 25.21 30.31 8.79
C ALA A 743 25.72 31.41 9.73
N THR A 744 26.31 32.50 9.23
CA THR A 744 26.87 33.59 10.05
C THR A 744 25.90 34.72 10.40
N GLY A 745 24.67 34.70 9.88
CA GLY A 745 23.63 35.70 10.13
C GLY A 745 23.90 37.08 9.51
N ASP A 746 24.82 37.16 8.54
CA ASP A 746 25.15 38.37 7.78
C ASP A 746 24.46 38.47 6.40
N ALA A 747 23.75 37.39 6.02
CA ALA A 747 22.96 37.22 4.82
C ALA A 747 23.73 37.00 3.50
N TYR A 748 25.03 36.67 3.55
CA TYR A 748 25.75 36.07 2.42
C TYR A 748 25.89 34.55 2.60
N ALA A 749 25.95 33.80 1.50
CA ALA A 749 26.27 32.38 1.57
C ALA A 749 27.69 32.14 2.12
N ASP A 750 27.76 31.26 3.11
CA ASP A 750 28.98 30.69 3.66
C ASP A 750 29.34 29.39 2.89
N LEU A 751 30.46 28.75 3.23
CA LEU A 751 30.91 27.51 2.58
C LEU A 751 31.55 26.55 3.60
N TRP A 752 31.28 25.26 3.47
CA TRP A 752 32.05 24.20 4.10
C TRP A 752 32.88 23.42 3.07
N SER A 753 33.99 22.80 3.50
CA SER A 753 34.72 21.83 2.68
C SER A 753 35.37 20.74 3.51
N VAL A 754 35.37 19.51 3.01
CA VAL A 754 36.10 18.39 3.61
C VAL A 754 37.48 18.28 2.95
N ASP A 755 38.55 18.27 3.75
CA ASP A 755 39.92 18.10 3.25
C ASP A 755 40.34 16.62 3.18
N SER A 756 41.46 16.35 2.49
CA SER A 756 42.09 15.02 2.37
C SER A 756 42.43 14.29 3.68
N SER A 757 42.38 14.94 4.85
CA SER A 757 42.53 14.32 6.18
C SER A 757 41.21 14.04 6.89
N GLY A 758 40.08 14.49 6.34
CA GLY A 758 38.78 14.49 7.02
C GLY A 758 38.57 15.64 8.00
N ALA A 759 39.28 16.76 7.82
CA ALA A 759 38.95 18.01 8.48
C ALA A 759 37.84 18.74 7.72
N VAL A 760 36.79 19.18 8.42
CA VAL A 760 35.74 20.03 7.84
C VAL A 760 36.11 21.48 8.13
N HIS A 761 36.45 22.22 7.09
CA HIS A 761 36.75 23.63 7.13
C HIS A 761 35.48 24.47 6.95
N PHE A 762 35.41 25.62 7.62
CA PHE A 762 34.35 26.61 7.45
C PHE A 762 34.90 27.93 6.93
N TYR A 763 34.21 28.54 5.96
CA TYR A 763 34.55 29.79 5.33
C TYR A 763 33.32 30.70 5.33
N ALA A 764 33.43 31.89 5.90
CA ALA A 764 32.32 32.82 5.92
C ALA A 764 32.22 33.64 4.62
N GLY A 765 31.00 33.95 4.21
CA GLY A 765 30.69 34.94 3.18
C GLY A 765 31.13 36.36 3.56
N THR A 766 31.18 37.25 2.56
CA THR A 766 31.52 38.68 2.74
C THR A 766 30.88 39.62 1.70
N GLY A 767 30.00 39.11 0.83
CA GLY A 767 29.51 39.84 -0.35
C GLY A 767 30.54 39.99 -1.49
N LYS A 768 31.80 39.55 -1.29
CA LYS A 768 32.93 39.76 -2.24
C LYS A 768 33.90 38.58 -2.36
N GLY A 769 33.68 37.51 -1.62
CA GLY A 769 34.58 36.37 -1.49
C GLY A 769 34.44 35.68 -0.13
N LEU A 770 35.33 34.74 0.16
CA LEU A 770 35.24 33.85 1.33
C LEU A 770 36.39 34.09 2.33
N VAL A 771 36.09 33.99 3.63
CA VAL A 771 37.07 34.12 4.71
C VAL A 771 37.08 32.83 5.55
N HIS A 772 38.15 32.04 5.43
CA HIS A 772 38.36 30.85 6.25
C HIS A 772 38.33 31.21 7.75
N ARG A 773 37.48 30.53 8.51
CA ARG A 773 37.31 30.73 9.96
C ARG A 773 38.09 29.71 10.78
N GLY A 774 38.20 28.48 10.29
CA GLY A 774 38.89 27.39 10.96
C GLY A 774 38.31 26.02 10.58
N VAL A 775 38.77 24.99 11.27
CA VAL A 775 38.20 23.64 11.21
C VAL A 775 37.09 23.52 12.26
N VAL A 776 35.92 23.04 11.86
CA VAL A 776 34.74 22.92 12.73
C VAL A 776 34.39 21.47 13.12
N MET A 777 34.99 20.49 12.44
CA MET A 777 34.82 19.05 12.71
C MET A 777 36.05 18.28 12.22
N CYS A 778 36.36 17.17 12.87
CA CYS A 778 37.52 16.32 12.57
C CYS A 778 37.12 14.86 12.44
N GLY A 779 37.88 14.09 11.65
CA GLY A 779 37.61 12.65 11.41
C GLY A 779 36.50 12.38 10.39
N ALA A 780 36.01 13.40 9.68
CA ALA A 780 34.95 13.33 8.68
C ALA A 780 35.41 12.77 7.32
N LYS A 781 36.50 11.98 7.29
CA LYS A 781 37.13 11.46 6.06
C LYS A 781 36.20 10.59 5.20
N ASP A 782 35.17 10.02 5.83
CA ASP A 782 34.21 9.13 5.19
C ASP A 782 33.06 9.90 4.50
N ILE A 783 33.06 11.25 4.56
CA ILE A 783 32.14 12.11 3.79
C ILE A 783 32.73 12.34 2.40
N VAL A 784 31.97 11.98 1.36
CA VAL A 784 32.39 12.03 -0.05
C VAL A 784 31.77 13.19 -0.83
N GLU A 785 30.62 13.70 -0.38
CA GLU A 785 29.88 14.79 -1.02
C GLU A 785 29.10 15.57 0.04
N ILE A 786 29.06 16.90 -0.09
CA ILE A 786 28.21 17.79 0.71
C ILE A 786 27.52 18.82 -0.20
N ASP A 787 26.33 19.27 0.17
CA ASP A 787 25.59 20.36 -0.51
C ASP A 787 24.78 21.18 0.51
N ALA A 788 24.45 22.43 0.19
CA ALA A 788 23.59 23.26 1.02
C ALA A 788 22.12 22.78 0.94
N ILE A 789 21.41 22.73 2.06
CA ILE A 789 19.98 22.39 2.10
C ILE A 789 19.23 23.42 2.99
N PRO A 790 17.95 23.76 2.72
CA PRO A 790 17.17 24.62 3.61
C PRO A 790 17.06 24.06 5.02
N ASP A 791 16.50 24.87 5.92
CA ASP A 791 16.05 24.44 7.24
C ASP A 791 15.18 23.17 7.16
N VAL A 792 15.76 22.04 7.55
CA VAL A 792 15.08 20.75 7.65
C VAL A 792 14.81 20.35 9.11
N ASN A 793 15.33 21.10 10.09
CA ASN A 793 15.20 20.79 11.51
C ASN A 793 14.16 21.67 12.24
N GLY A 794 13.89 22.88 11.71
CA GLY A 794 12.90 23.84 12.19
C GLY A 794 13.46 25.01 13.03
N ASP A 795 14.79 25.20 13.12
CA ASP A 795 15.40 26.28 13.91
C ASP A 795 15.62 27.60 13.13
N GLY A 796 15.33 27.62 11.83
CA GLY A 796 15.41 28.77 10.93
C GLY A 796 16.75 28.94 10.20
N ARG A 797 17.64 27.94 10.21
CA ARG A 797 18.96 27.98 9.56
C ARG A 797 19.03 27.05 8.36
N ALA A 798 19.82 27.39 7.35
CA ALA A 798 20.16 26.38 6.34
C ALA A 798 21.11 25.34 6.94
N ASP A 799 20.83 24.09 6.64
CA ASP A 799 21.61 22.93 7.06
C ASP A 799 22.53 22.48 5.90
N VAL A 800 23.32 21.43 6.13
CA VAL A 800 24.15 20.81 5.08
C VAL A 800 23.70 19.36 4.86
N LEU A 801 23.46 18.99 3.61
CA LEU A 801 23.30 17.60 3.20
C LEU A 801 24.69 16.96 3.09
N ALA A 802 24.91 15.78 3.66
CA ALA A 802 26.19 15.09 3.61
C ALA A 802 26.04 13.60 3.27
N ARG A 803 26.72 13.15 2.21
CA ARG A 803 26.79 11.76 1.77
C ARG A 803 28.09 11.12 2.24
N TYR A 804 27.97 9.94 2.83
CA TYR A 804 29.09 9.12 3.29
C TYR A 804 29.42 8.01 2.30
N GLU A 805 30.67 7.54 2.29
CA GLU A 805 31.18 6.43 1.46
C GLU A 805 30.35 5.13 1.61
N SER A 806 29.77 4.92 2.80
CA SER A 806 28.83 3.81 3.08
C SER A 806 27.51 3.87 2.30
N GLY A 807 27.24 4.97 1.59
CA GLY A 807 25.95 5.26 0.98
C GLY A 807 24.91 5.80 1.95
N ASP A 808 25.30 6.17 3.17
CA ASP A 808 24.41 6.85 4.09
C ASP A 808 24.37 8.36 3.80
N LEU A 809 23.16 8.92 3.76
CA LEU A 809 22.91 10.34 3.56
C LEU A 809 22.39 10.92 4.87
N TYR A 810 22.93 12.06 5.30
CA TYR A 810 22.57 12.74 6.55
C TYR A 810 22.26 14.21 6.31
N TYR A 811 21.30 14.73 7.08
CA TYR A 811 21.23 16.16 7.36
C TYR A 811 22.23 16.47 8.49
N MET A 812 23.06 17.48 8.27
CA MET A 812 24.06 17.99 9.21
C MET A 812 23.58 19.37 9.65
N TYR A 813 23.10 19.47 10.89
CA TYR A 813 22.41 20.67 11.37
C TYR A 813 23.39 21.81 11.65
N SER A 814 23.14 22.97 11.06
CA SER A 814 23.96 24.17 11.23
C SER A 814 23.65 24.85 12.55
N ALA A 815 24.63 24.96 13.43
CA ALA A 815 24.42 25.59 14.73
C ALA A 815 24.49 27.13 14.70
N GLY A 816 24.62 27.75 13.52
CA GLY A 816 24.65 29.20 13.36
C GLY A 816 25.94 29.88 13.79
N ASP A 817 27.03 29.14 13.89
CA ASP A 817 28.36 29.61 14.28
C ASP A 817 29.48 28.95 13.44
N GLY A 818 29.09 28.34 12.32
CA GLY A 818 29.94 27.53 11.44
C GLY A 818 29.99 26.03 11.81
N PHE A 819 29.57 25.64 13.01
CA PHE A 819 29.63 24.23 13.43
C PHE A 819 28.44 23.43 12.90
N LEU A 820 28.73 22.24 12.37
CA LEU A 820 27.74 21.26 11.93
C LEU A 820 27.60 20.15 12.98
N THR A 821 26.37 19.78 13.32
CA THR A 821 26.05 18.63 14.18
C THR A 821 25.44 17.51 13.33
N LYS A 822 25.91 16.27 13.48
CA LYS A 822 25.33 15.15 12.73
C LYS A 822 23.88 14.91 13.17
N GLY A 823 22.94 15.16 12.25
CA GLY A 823 21.50 15.11 12.48
C GLY A 823 20.85 13.83 11.97
N LEU A 824 19.64 13.95 11.43
CA LEU A 824 18.85 12.83 10.93
C LEU A 824 19.52 12.16 9.71
N LYS A 825 19.49 10.83 9.67
CA LYS A 825 19.84 10.04 8.48
C LYS A 825 18.75 10.20 7.42
N ALA A 826 19.00 11.08 6.45
CA ALA A 826 18.11 11.41 5.37
C ALA A 826 17.90 10.27 4.34
N GLY A 827 18.78 9.26 4.33
CA GLY A 827 18.60 8.03 3.55
C GLY A 827 19.77 7.05 3.64
N HIS A 828 19.67 5.94 2.89
CA HIS A 828 20.70 4.90 2.75
C HIS A 828 20.80 4.42 1.29
N GLY A 829 21.88 3.76 0.91
CA GLY A 829 22.10 3.26 -0.47
C GLY A 829 22.50 4.34 -1.49
N TRP A 830 22.83 5.55 -1.05
CA TRP A 830 23.24 6.68 -1.89
C TRP A 830 24.65 6.54 -2.49
N ASN A 831 25.35 5.44 -2.22
CA ASN A 831 26.53 5.02 -2.97
C ASN A 831 26.18 4.50 -4.37
N ALA A 832 24.90 4.18 -4.64
CA ALA A 832 24.38 3.94 -5.99
C ALA A 832 23.94 5.24 -6.72
N MET A 833 24.06 6.39 -6.06
CA MET A 833 23.71 7.72 -6.55
C MET A 833 24.96 8.58 -6.61
N ASP A 834 24.91 9.65 -7.40
CA ASP A 834 25.95 10.66 -7.50
C ASP A 834 25.34 12.01 -7.90
N ASN A 835 26.08 13.12 -7.76
CA ASN A 835 25.59 14.47 -8.05
C ASN A 835 24.30 14.79 -7.24
N VAL A 836 24.37 14.66 -5.91
CA VAL A 836 23.23 14.76 -4.99
C VAL A 836 23.03 16.21 -4.55
N THR A 837 22.19 16.98 -5.27
CA THR A 837 22.00 18.42 -5.03
C THR A 837 20.57 18.85 -4.69
N TYR A 838 20.43 19.83 -3.79
CA TYR A 838 19.15 20.46 -3.44
C TYR A 838 18.70 21.46 -4.51
N VAL A 839 17.58 21.18 -5.16
CA VAL A 839 17.03 22.03 -6.23
C VAL A 839 15.85 22.91 -5.80
N GLY A 840 15.20 22.64 -4.67
CA GLY A 840 14.03 23.42 -4.26
C GLY A 840 12.80 23.12 -5.12
N THR A 841 12.00 24.13 -5.45
CA THR A 841 10.68 23.97 -6.12
C THR A 841 10.82 23.80 -7.63
N LEU A 842 10.99 22.55 -8.10
CA LEU A 842 11.04 22.18 -9.53
C LEU A 842 9.73 22.43 -10.32
N GLY A 843 8.61 22.73 -9.66
CA GLY A 843 7.30 22.86 -10.30
C GLY A 843 6.29 23.65 -9.46
N SER A 844 4.99 23.47 -9.72
CA SER A 844 3.92 24.27 -9.10
C SER A 844 3.50 23.79 -7.70
N SER A 845 4.08 22.71 -7.20
CA SER A 845 3.97 22.29 -5.80
C SER A 845 4.75 23.23 -4.87
N LYS A 846 4.42 23.22 -3.57
CA LYS A 846 5.26 23.86 -2.54
C LYS A 846 6.39 22.95 -2.03
N ASP A 847 6.38 21.70 -2.44
CA ASP A 847 7.39 20.71 -2.11
C ASP A 847 8.75 21.14 -2.69
N THR A 848 9.79 20.96 -1.91
CA THR A 848 11.17 21.14 -2.35
C THR A 848 11.83 19.79 -2.59
N TYR A 849 12.77 19.73 -3.53
CA TYR A 849 13.38 18.48 -3.97
C TYR A 849 14.90 18.50 -3.83
N VAL A 850 15.48 17.31 -3.61
CA VAL A 850 16.86 16.96 -3.96
C VAL A 850 16.80 16.14 -5.25
N VAL A 851 17.76 16.34 -6.14
CA VAL A 851 17.98 15.49 -7.32
C VAL A 851 19.28 14.72 -7.20
N ALA A 852 19.35 13.55 -7.83
CA ALA A 852 20.57 12.75 -7.93
C ALA A 852 20.55 11.88 -9.19
N VAL A 853 21.75 11.57 -9.71
CA VAL A 853 21.95 10.68 -10.85
C VAL A 853 22.26 9.28 -10.35
N GLN A 854 21.50 8.27 -10.80
CA GLN A 854 21.77 6.88 -10.49
C GLN A 854 22.97 6.37 -11.31
N VAL A 855 24.06 6.01 -10.63
CA VAL A 855 25.37 5.68 -11.24
C VAL A 855 25.28 4.52 -12.24
N ALA A 856 24.44 3.52 -11.95
CA ALA A 856 24.33 2.31 -12.76
C ALA A 856 23.54 2.48 -14.08
N THR A 857 22.76 3.57 -14.23
CA THR A 857 21.78 3.74 -15.32
C THR A 857 21.88 5.10 -16.03
N GLY A 858 22.48 6.11 -15.40
CA GLY A 858 22.42 7.50 -15.86
C GLY A 858 21.04 8.14 -15.73
N ASP A 859 20.15 7.56 -14.92
CA ASP A 859 18.81 8.10 -14.67
C ASP A 859 18.87 9.22 -13.62
N LEU A 860 18.26 10.37 -13.94
CA LEU A 860 18.08 11.46 -12.97
C LEU A 860 16.80 11.20 -12.18
N TYR A 861 16.92 11.13 -10.87
CA TYR A 861 15.81 11.03 -9.92
C TYR A 861 15.64 12.34 -9.15
N ARG A 862 14.39 12.67 -8.78
CA ARG A 862 14.07 13.65 -7.73
C ARG A 862 13.49 12.96 -6.49
N TYR A 863 13.72 13.56 -5.34
CA TYR A 863 13.26 13.10 -4.03
C TYR A 863 12.68 14.29 -3.27
N ASN A 864 11.50 14.13 -2.66
CA ASN A 864 10.88 15.14 -1.81
C ASN A 864 11.74 15.34 -0.55
N VAL A 865 12.06 16.60 -0.23
CA VAL A 865 12.72 16.99 1.02
C VAL A 865 11.70 17.09 2.15
N SER A 866 12.07 16.59 3.33
CA SER A 866 11.29 16.76 4.55
C SER A 866 12.17 16.68 5.79
N ALA A 867 11.66 17.15 6.93
CA ALA A 867 12.32 17.02 8.23
C ALA A 867 12.58 15.58 8.69
N VAL A 868 11.97 14.58 8.04
CA VAL A 868 12.17 13.15 8.33
C VAL A 868 13.00 12.41 7.27
N GLY A 869 13.57 13.14 6.29
CA GLY A 869 14.47 12.60 5.27
C GLY A 869 13.97 12.80 3.83
N LEU A 870 14.73 12.23 2.89
CA LEU A 870 14.39 12.22 1.46
C LEU A 870 13.49 11.03 1.13
N HIS A 871 12.44 11.27 0.34
CA HIS A 871 11.41 10.28 0.03
C HIS A 871 10.83 10.47 -1.37
N SER A 872 9.89 9.61 -1.79
CA SER A 872 9.17 9.72 -3.08
C SER A 872 10.07 9.77 -4.33
N GLY A 873 11.11 8.94 -4.36
CA GLY A 873 12.08 8.88 -5.47
C GLY A 873 11.43 8.64 -6.83
N MET A 874 11.47 9.64 -7.71
CA MET A 874 10.82 9.65 -9.01
C MET A 874 11.84 9.95 -10.13
N LYS A 875 11.93 9.07 -11.13
CA LYS A 875 12.73 9.31 -12.33
C LYS A 875 12.16 10.49 -13.13
N ILE A 876 13.01 11.46 -13.45
CA ILE A 876 12.70 12.67 -14.23
C ILE A 876 13.64 12.88 -15.43
N GLY A 877 14.66 12.04 -15.62
CA GLY A 877 15.56 12.10 -16.77
C GLY A 877 16.36 10.82 -17.00
N HIS A 878 17.10 10.76 -18.12
CA HIS A 878 18.00 9.67 -18.52
C HIS A 878 19.22 10.24 -19.28
N GLY A 879 20.35 9.50 -19.32
CA GLY A 879 21.60 9.91 -19.97
C GLY A 879 22.49 10.87 -19.16
N TRP A 880 22.17 11.09 -17.89
CA TRP A 880 22.84 12.07 -17.01
C TRP A 880 24.20 11.60 -16.48
N ASN A 881 24.59 10.34 -16.68
CA ASN A 881 25.93 9.83 -16.38
C ASN A 881 27.06 10.46 -17.23
N SER A 882 26.70 11.29 -18.22
CA SER A 882 27.63 12.12 -19.00
C SER A 882 27.85 13.52 -18.38
N MET A 883 27.15 13.84 -17.30
CA MET A 883 27.26 15.10 -16.56
C MET A 883 28.18 14.89 -15.36
N ARG A 884 29.26 15.67 -15.30
CA ARG A 884 30.25 15.63 -14.22
C ARG A 884 29.83 16.48 -13.01
N PHE A 885 29.04 17.53 -13.26
CA PHE A 885 28.39 18.33 -12.21
C PHE A 885 26.93 18.60 -12.61
N VAL A 886 25.99 18.38 -11.69
CA VAL A 886 24.60 18.82 -11.76
C VAL A 886 24.40 19.81 -10.62
N LEU A 887 23.88 20.99 -10.94
CA LEU A 887 23.93 22.19 -10.10
C LEU A 887 22.57 22.88 -10.08
N ALA A 888 22.17 23.44 -8.94
CA ALA A 888 20.84 24.01 -8.71
C ALA A 888 20.84 25.55 -8.50
N PRO A 889 21.01 26.37 -9.55
CA PRO A 889 21.13 27.84 -9.46
C PRO A 889 19.81 28.59 -9.11
N GLY A 890 18.76 27.90 -8.65
CA GLY A 890 17.44 28.49 -8.41
C GLY A 890 16.76 28.92 -9.72
N GLN A 891 16.06 30.06 -9.70
CA GLN A 891 15.41 30.67 -10.86
C GLN A 891 16.44 31.33 -11.80
N PHE A 892 17.21 30.52 -12.51
CA PHE A 892 18.34 30.96 -13.35
C PHE A 892 17.91 31.48 -14.72
N SER A 893 16.94 30.81 -15.35
CA SER A 893 16.28 31.20 -16.60
C SER A 893 15.48 32.50 -16.47
N GLY A 894 14.95 32.76 -15.26
CA GLY A 894 13.90 33.75 -15.02
C GLY A 894 12.48 33.16 -15.00
N SER A 895 12.35 31.82 -15.05
CA SER A 895 11.09 31.11 -14.83
C SER A 895 10.60 31.25 -13.38
N ALA A 896 9.36 30.81 -13.10
CA ALA A 896 8.81 30.78 -11.74
C ALA A 896 9.23 29.54 -10.94
N HIS A 897 9.93 28.59 -11.57
CA HIS A 897 10.36 27.32 -10.97
C HIS A 897 11.90 27.32 -10.85
N ASN A 898 12.44 26.41 -10.05
CA ASN A 898 13.89 26.28 -9.94
C ASN A 898 14.43 25.41 -11.09
N ASP A 899 15.57 25.82 -11.63
CA ASP A 899 16.22 25.21 -12.78
C ASP A 899 17.42 24.34 -12.37
N LEU A 900 17.89 23.49 -13.28
CA LEU A 900 19.20 22.84 -13.17
C LEU A 900 20.17 23.37 -14.25
N VAL A 901 21.45 23.38 -13.90
CA VAL A 901 22.56 23.55 -14.83
C VAL A 901 23.47 22.31 -14.71
N ALA A 902 23.83 21.72 -15.86
CA ALA A 902 24.73 20.57 -15.90
C ALA A 902 26.01 20.90 -16.65
N ILE A 903 27.15 20.42 -16.15
CA ILE A 903 28.45 20.48 -16.81
C ILE A 903 28.80 19.08 -17.29
N HIS A 904 28.81 18.91 -18.61
CA HIS A 904 29.16 17.66 -19.29
C HIS A 904 30.69 17.42 -19.21
N GLU A 905 31.14 16.17 -19.32
CA GLU A 905 32.55 15.79 -19.17
C GLU A 905 33.53 16.56 -20.08
N ASP A 906 33.12 16.89 -21.31
CA ASP A 906 33.91 17.70 -22.25
C ASP A 906 34.00 19.20 -21.90
N GLY A 907 33.38 19.62 -20.79
CA GLY A 907 33.40 21.00 -20.30
C GLY A 907 32.39 21.93 -20.97
N ARG A 908 31.43 21.41 -21.75
CA ARG A 908 30.21 22.16 -22.12
C ARG A 908 29.24 22.25 -20.93
N MET A 909 28.49 23.35 -20.87
CA MET A 909 27.51 23.61 -19.82
C MET A 909 26.13 23.82 -20.44
N PHE A 910 25.12 23.15 -19.88
CA PHE A 910 23.72 23.12 -20.35
C PHE A 910 22.77 23.59 -19.25
N ALA A 911 21.64 24.18 -19.64
CA ALA A 911 20.56 24.55 -18.72
C ALA A 911 19.28 23.74 -18.98
N TYR A 912 18.53 23.49 -17.91
CA TYR A 912 17.29 22.72 -17.89
C TYR A 912 16.26 23.48 -17.04
N GLU A 913 15.18 23.94 -17.65
CA GLU A 913 14.15 24.76 -17.02
C GLU A 913 13.16 23.89 -16.21
N GLY A 914 12.82 24.33 -15.00
CA GLY A 914 11.82 23.68 -14.15
C GLY A 914 10.39 23.85 -14.68
N ALA A 915 9.61 22.78 -14.72
CA ALA A 915 8.26 22.78 -15.30
C ALA A 915 7.15 22.63 -14.25
N ALA A 916 5.96 23.19 -14.52
CA ALA A 916 4.82 23.17 -13.59
C ALA A 916 4.41 21.77 -13.05
N ASN A 917 4.70 20.70 -13.79
CA ASN A 917 4.47 19.30 -13.43
C ASN A 917 5.61 18.65 -12.60
N GLY A 918 6.71 19.36 -12.35
CA GLY A 918 7.89 18.90 -11.63
C GLY A 918 8.90 18.10 -12.47
N TYR A 919 8.84 18.23 -13.80
CA TYR A 919 9.87 17.73 -14.73
C TYR A 919 10.80 18.88 -15.18
N LEU A 920 11.77 18.54 -16.04
CA LEU A 920 12.77 19.46 -16.59
C LEU A 920 12.71 19.49 -18.12
N TYR A 921 12.90 20.67 -18.72
CA TYR A 921 13.02 20.83 -20.17
C TYR A 921 14.39 21.41 -20.55
N GLY A 922 15.09 20.79 -21.51
CA GLY A 922 16.41 21.23 -21.94
C GLY A 922 16.37 22.56 -22.70
N VAL A 923 16.96 23.60 -22.13
CA VAL A 923 17.11 24.94 -22.75
C VAL A 923 18.26 24.95 -23.76
N GLY A 924 19.24 24.07 -23.58
CA GLY A 924 20.40 23.92 -24.45
C GLY A 924 21.71 24.37 -23.82
N GLN A 925 22.75 24.56 -24.66
CA GLN A 925 24.09 24.87 -24.18
C GLN A 925 24.23 26.37 -23.84
N ILE A 926 24.52 26.67 -22.57
CA ILE A 926 24.71 28.03 -22.04
C ILE A 926 26.18 28.44 -21.86
N GLY A 927 27.12 27.48 -21.95
CA GLY A 927 28.54 27.76 -21.73
C GLY A 927 29.50 26.66 -22.19
N HIS A 928 30.80 26.92 -22.08
CA HIS A 928 31.87 25.99 -22.40
C HIS A 928 33.18 26.34 -21.66
N GLY A 929 34.15 25.41 -21.67
CA GLY A 929 35.49 25.62 -21.07
C GLY A 929 35.63 25.12 -19.63
N TRP A 930 34.65 24.37 -19.12
CA TRP A 930 34.63 23.89 -17.73
C TRP A 930 35.50 22.66 -17.45
N GLY A 931 36.13 22.06 -18.46
CA GLY A 931 36.99 20.87 -18.30
C GLY A 931 38.26 21.10 -17.45
N GLY A 932 38.69 22.36 -17.27
CA GLY A 932 39.82 22.74 -16.40
C GLY A 932 39.45 22.95 -14.92
N PHE A 933 38.23 22.59 -14.53
CA PHE A 933 37.72 22.71 -13.15
C PHE A 933 37.68 21.36 -12.46
N THR A 934 38.08 21.28 -11.18
CA THR A 934 37.97 20.09 -10.32
C THR A 934 36.64 20.02 -9.58
N TYR A 935 36.05 21.16 -9.24
CA TYR A 935 34.76 21.26 -8.55
C TYR A 935 33.95 22.45 -9.09
N ALA A 936 32.62 22.31 -9.05
CA ALA A 936 31.67 23.40 -9.18
C ALA A 936 30.55 23.20 -8.15
N SER A 937 30.00 24.29 -7.61
CA SER A 937 28.93 24.24 -6.59
C SER A 937 28.07 25.51 -6.60
N ILE A 938 26.88 25.44 -6.00
CA ILE A 938 25.94 26.55 -5.76
C ILE A 938 25.76 26.74 -4.24
N PRO A 939 26.72 27.36 -3.53
CA PRO A 939 26.62 27.55 -2.08
C PRO A 939 25.47 28.50 -1.67
N GLY A 940 24.94 29.31 -2.60
CA GLY A 940 23.82 30.21 -2.36
C GLY A 940 24.13 31.65 -2.79
N ASP A 941 23.53 32.62 -2.09
CA ASP A 941 23.62 34.05 -2.42
C ASP A 941 24.93 34.69 -1.91
N LEU A 942 25.99 34.65 -2.73
CA LEU A 942 27.33 35.13 -2.36
C LEU A 942 27.45 36.66 -2.36
N ASN A 943 26.53 37.38 -3.01
CA ASN A 943 26.62 38.83 -3.24
C ASN A 943 25.55 39.65 -2.49
N GLY A 944 24.47 39.01 -2.03
CA GLY A 944 23.39 39.59 -1.26
C GLY A 944 22.16 40.03 -2.07
N ASP A 945 22.10 39.75 -3.38
CA ASP A 945 20.98 40.17 -4.25
C ASP A 945 19.82 39.17 -4.35
N GLY A 946 19.87 38.07 -3.60
CA GLY A 946 18.79 37.10 -3.45
C GLY A 946 18.76 35.97 -4.47
N LYS A 947 19.78 35.86 -5.33
CA LYS A 947 19.93 34.77 -6.32
C LYS A 947 21.08 33.85 -5.91
N TYR A 948 21.04 32.59 -6.32
CA TYR A 948 22.12 31.64 -6.00
C TYR A 948 23.23 31.70 -7.05
N ASP A 949 24.46 31.96 -6.58
CA ASP A 949 25.66 32.19 -7.37
C ASP A 949 26.49 30.91 -7.52
N LEU A 950 27.25 30.81 -8.61
CA LEU A 950 28.06 29.65 -8.95
C LEU A 950 29.52 29.86 -8.57
N ILE A 951 30.13 28.87 -7.90
CA ILE A 951 31.59 28.78 -7.72
C ILE A 951 32.19 27.67 -8.58
N GLY A 952 33.43 27.88 -9.01
CA GLY A 952 34.24 26.88 -9.71
C GLY A 952 35.68 26.89 -9.22
N ILE A 953 36.19 25.73 -8.84
CA ILE A 953 37.59 25.52 -8.44
C ILE A 953 38.34 24.84 -9.60
N ARG A 954 39.52 25.36 -9.94
CA ARG A 954 40.40 24.79 -10.95
C ARG A 954 41.43 23.80 -10.41
N ASN A 955 42.00 23.00 -11.30
CA ASN A 955 43.06 22.04 -11.01
C ASN A 955 44.26 22.67 -10.29
N GLU A 956 44.60 23.93 -10.58
CA GLU A 956 45.61 24.72 -9.85
C GLU A 956 45.18 25.25 -8.47
N GLY A 957 44.03 24.81 -7.95
CA GLY A 957 43.49 25.22 -6.65
C GLY A 957 42.95 26.65 -6.60
N THR A 958 42.75 27.30 -7.74
CA THR A 958 42.20 28.67 -7.83
C THR A 958 40.67 28.64 -7.92
N MET A 959 39.99 29.45 -7.12
CA MET A 959 38.52 29.52 -7.05
C MET A 959 37.99 30.81 -7.69
N PHE A 960 36.98 30.66 -8.55
CA PHE A 960 36.26 31.74 -9.21
C PHE A 960 34.77 31.71 -8.83
N SER A 961 34.15 32.88 -8.70
CA SER A 961 32.69 33.04 -8.64
C SER A 961 32.12 33.61 -9.94
N TYR A 962 30.87 33.26 -10.18
CA TYR A 962 30.06 33.60 -11.35
C TYR A 962 28.68 34.01 -10.82
N LEU A 963 28.36 35.29 -10.86
CA LEU A 963 27.13 35.81 -10.23
C LEU A 963 25.93 35.62 -11.15
N ASN A 964 24.79 35.25 -10.59
CA ASN A 964 23.58 34.88 -11.30
C ASN A 964 22.81 36.13 -11.76
N LYS A 965 22.39 36.17 -13.04
CA LYS A 965 21.63 37.29 -13.59
C LYS A 965 20.11 37.05 -13.68
N ALA A 966 19.60 35.87 -13.32
CA ALA A 966 18.21 35.43 -13.59
C ALA A 966 17.74 35.76 -15.02
N SER A 967 18.57 35.39 -15.99
CA SER A 967 18.34 35.63 -17.43
C SER A 967 19.05 34.57 -18.31
N GLY A 968 19.17 33.35 -17.80
CA GLY A 968 19.90 32.26 -18.46
C GLY A 968 21.42 32.50 -18.57
N SER A 969 21.99 33.41 -17.79
CA SER A 969 23.41 33.79 -17.93
C SER A 969 24.09 34.23 -16.63
N TRP A 970 25.43 34.11 -16.63
CA TRP A 970 26.33 34.43 -15.52
C TRP A 970 27.09 35.74 -15.76
N THR A 971 27.66 36.36 -14.71
CA THR A 971 28.71 37.38 -14.88
C THR A 971 30.02 36.77 -15.40
N PRO A 972 30.97 37.59 -15.89
CA PRO A 972 32.35 37.16 -16.02
C PRO A 972 32.92 36.63 -14.70
N ALA A 973 33.85 35.68 -14.80
CA ALA A 973 34.49 35.04 -13.65
C ALA A 973 35.26 36.06 -12.78
N THR A 974 35.01 36.05 -11.48
CA THR A 974 35.77 36.83 -10.49
C THR A 974 36.58 35.88 -9.61
N GLN A 975 37.89 36.06 -9.51
CA GLN A 975 38.70 35.23 -8.60
C GLN A 975 38.40 35.60 -7.14
N ILE A 976 37.97 34.62 -6.34
CA ILE A 976 37.62 34.81 -4.93
C ILE A 976 38.49 33.98 -3.96
N GLY A 977 39.31 33.05 -4.45
CA GLY A 977 40.17 32.23 -3.59
C GLY A 977 41.31 31.51 -4.32
N HIS A 978 42.20 30.91 -3.54
CA HIS A 978 43.28 30.04 -4.01
C HIS A 978 43.69 29.05 -2.90
N GLY A 979 44.42 27.98 -3.25
CA GLY A 979 44.91 26.97 -2.30
C GLY A 979 44.01 25.74 -2.12
N TRP A 980 42.95 25.60 -2.93
CA TRP A 980 41.88 24.61 -2.76
C TRP A 980 42.20 23.17 -3.22
N GLN A 981 43.38 22.93 -3.79
CA GLN A 981 43.83 21.63 -4.36
C GLN A 981 44.02 20.47 -3.35
N LYS A 982 43.41 20.55 -2.15
CA LYS A 982 43.41 19.52 -1.10
C LYS A 982 42.02 19.13 -0.59
N MET A 983 40.96 19.75 -1.11
CA MET A 983 39.58 19.44 -0.72
C MET A 983 39.06 18.24 -1.50
N LEU A 984 38.32 17.37 -0.81
CA LEU A 984 37.61 16.21 -1.36
C LEU A 984 36.21 16.59 -1.86
N THR A 985 35.55 17.52 -1.16
CA THR A 985 34.24 18.07 -1.51
C THR A 985 34.05 19.45 -0.87
N ILE A 986 33.15 20.25 -1.42
CA ILE A 986 32.74 21.60 -0.99
C ILE A 986 31.21 21.68 -1.03
N SER A 987 30.60 22.49 -0.17
CA SER A 987 29.15 22.76 -0.18
C SER A 987 28.81 24.00 -1.02
#